data_AF-A0A954K3T0-F1
#
_entry.id   AF-A0A954K3T0-F1
#
_cell.length_a   1.000
_cell.length_b   1.000
_cell.length_c   1.000
_cell.angle_alpha   90.00
_cell.angle_beta   90.00
_cell.angle_gamma   90.00
#
_symmetry.space_group_name_H-M   'P 1'
#
loop_
_entity.id
_entity.type
_entity.pdbx_description
1 polymer ?
#
loop_
_entity_poly.entity_id
_entity_poly.type
_entity_poly.pdbx_seq_one_letter_code
_entity_poly.pdbx_strand_id
1 'polypeptide(L)'
;DKDKDKDREPQDEDAIQRRGSLSLVEARKQRRELRKEGRRGFAPDGSEQQEVVGRRPRRTKRKHDTGHIIHKTEAEVEVPITVRSLSEAIGRPAKAIMSIMFKEFGEMVTINQIIEEETALAVALELGVDLTFKRQKGAQEMVTEIVEQEDAPEDLVTRPPIITVLGHVDHGKTTLVDTLRNSKVVEGEAGGITQHIAAYQIDYNGHKLTFVDTPGHAAFSEMRSRGANVTDMVVLVVAADDGVMPQTAESISHVKASGVPMVVAMNKMDLPDINEQKVLQELTTHNVLPAEWGGETEVVRVSALKGTGLDNLLETLLLTAELHELKANPNRPAVGVCLEGFRDEGRGSVAWLIVQKGTLRIGDAVICGKSYGYIRAMYDDLDQQIEEAPPSTPVKVTGLDTVPGAGDHFVVVADIDQARALAEERRHEGRADTLARYSGGPRTLEDILGSAREGAIQDLPLIIKADTPGSLEAIRSEIGKFEHPEVRVKILHEGIGGVNESDVYLASASNAIIIAFHVVAEDRARNLATQEDVEIRRYSIIYEVIDDIRNSLEGLLRPELVQEQTGRALVLQTFSISRFGKIAGCRVLNGTINRNDRVHLIRDQKILNQYPIASLKREKDDVKEVREGMECGILLSGFNDIKEGDLLEAFRINEVKRTLDSTSR
;
A
#
# COMPACT_ATOMS: atom_id res chain seq x y z
N ASP A 1 -20.84 -60.01 42.42
CA ASP A 1 -20.89 -61.21 41.59
C ASP A 1 -20.66 -60.84 40.13
N LYS A 2 -19.60 -61.20 39.42
CA LYS A 2 -18.33 -61.92 39.68
C LYS A 2 -17.40 -61.44 38.55
N ASP A 3 -16.29 -60.81 38.90
CA ASP A 3 -14.94 -61.42 38.95
C ASP A 3 -14.43 -61.99 37.62
N LYS A 4 -13.36 -61.37 37.11
CA LYS A 4 -12.04 -62.02 37.13
C LYS A 4 -10.90 -61.04 36.89
N ASP A 5 -10.23 -60.72 38.00
CA ASP A 5 -8.87 -60.22 38.11
C ASP A 5 -7.84 -61.20 37.54
N LYS A 6 -6.69 -60.63 37.14
CA LYS A 6 -5.36 -61.10 37.57
C LYS A 6 -4.31 -60.01 37.38
N ASP A 7 -4.12 -59.25 38.45
CA ASP A 7 -2.87 -58.89 39.13
C ASP A 7 -1.56 -58.78 38.32
N ARG A 8 -1.00 -57.57 38.36
CA ARG A 8 0.43 -57.29 38.62
C ARG A 8 0.60 -55.84 39.07
N GLU A 9 0.78 -55.63 40.37
CA GLU A 9 1.31 -54.42 41.00
C GLU A 9 2.87 -54.41 40.99
N PRO A 10 3.56 -53.36 41.48
CA PRO A 10 3.42 -51.96 41.09
C PRO A 10 4.82 -51.34 40.79
N GLN A 11 4.88 -50.28 39.99
CA GLN A 11 6.03 -49.37 40.00
C GLN A 11 5.52 -47.93 40.08
N ASP A 12 6.04 -47.25 41.10
CA ASP A 12 5.84 -45.85 41.43
C ASP A 12 6.07 -44.94 40.22
N GLU A 13 5.07 -44.13 39.85
CA GLU A 13 5.35 -42.82 39.26
C GLU A 13 4.42 -41.75 39.83
N ASP A 14 5.10 -40.70 40.29
CA ASP A 14 4.66 -39.65 41.18
C ASP A 14 3.63 -38.68 40.60
N ALA A 15 2.89 -38.12 41.54
CA ALA A 15 2.04 -36.95 41.40
C ALA A 15 2.76 -35.76 40.74
N ILE A 16 2.28 -35.33 39.57
CA ILE A 16 2.59 -34.01 39.01
C ILE A 16 1.71 -32.98 39.74
N GLN A 17 2.15 -32.60 40.94
CA GLN A 17 1.71 -31.40 41.62
C GLN A 17 2.37 -30.16 40.98
N ARG A 18 1.53 -29.16 40.76
CA ARG A 18 1.81 -27.77 40.33
C ARG A 18 3.15 -27.24 40.88
N ARG A 19 4.13 -27.02 39.99
CA ARG A 19 5.31 -26.21 40.30
C ARG A 19 5.11 -24.78 39.79
N GLY A 20 4.89 -23.88 40.75
CA GLY A 20 5.04 -22.44 40.53
C GLY A 20 6.47 -22.11 40.10
N SER A 21 6.58 -21.13 39.22
CA SER A 21 7.82 -20.58 38.70
C SER A 21 8.70 -20.02 39.82
N LEU A 22 9.81 -20.69 40.11
CA LEU A 22 10.89 -20.15 40.95
C LEU A 22 11.58 -19.02 40.20
N SER A 23 11.90 -17.93 40.91
CA SER A 23 12.63 -16.80 40.33
C SER A 23 14.07 -17.22 39.95
N LEU A 24 14.60 -16.68 38.86
CA LEU A 24 15.95 -16.93 38.32
C LEU A 24 17.09 -16.73 39.35
N VAL A 25 16.82 -16.05 40.47
CA VAL A 25 17.77 -15.76 41.54
C VAL A 25 17.92 -16.96 42.49
N GLU A 26 16.85 -17.69 42.77
CA GLU A 26 16.87 -18.86 43.67
C GLU A 26 17.49 -20.09 42.99
N ALA A 27 17.24 -20.26 41.68
CA ALA A 27 17.88 -21.30 40.88
C ALA A 27 19.41 -21.13 40.79
N ARG A 28 19.92 -19.89 40.83
CA ARG A 28 21.36 -19.59 40.87
C ARG A 28 21.99 -19.86 42.23
N LYS A 29 21.23 -19.75 43.33
CA LYS A 29 21.70 -20.04 44.69
C LYS A 29 21.86 -21.54 44.93
N GLN A 30 20.88 -22.35 44.53
CA GLN A 30 20.95 -23.82 44.64
C GLN A 30 22.12 -24.42 43.83
N ARG A 31 22.37 -23.89 42.62
CA ARG A 31 23.50 -24.36 41.78
C ARG A 31 24.88 -24.02 42.35
N ARG A 32 24.95 -23.02 43.24
CA ARG A 32 26.19 -22.59 43.91
C ARG A 32 26.47 -23.37 45.19
N GLU A 33 25.42 -23.89 45.84
CA GLU A 33 25.53 -24.78 47.01
C GLU A 33 25.90 -26.21 46.59
N LEU A 34 25.33 -26.74 45.51
CA LEU A 34 25.72 -28.05 44.94
C LEU A 34 27.18 -28.12 44.46
N ARG A 35 27.80 -26.99 44.13
CA ARG A 35 29.24 -26.91 43.79
C ARG A 35 30.15 -26.81 45.02
N LYS A 36 29.63 -26.53 46.21
CA LYS A 36 30.41 -26.47 47.46
C LYS A 36 30.52 -27.81 48.18
N GLU A 37 29.64 -28.77 47.89
CA GLU A 37 29.70 -30.11 48.50
C GLU A 37 30.57 -31.12 47.73
N GLY A 38 30.89 -30.88 46.45
CA GLY A 38 31.70 -31.79 45.62
C GLY A 38 33.22 -31.76 45.84
N ARG A 39 33.73 -31.25 46.97
CA ARG A 39 35.19 -31.13 47.19
C ARG A 39 35.60 -31.35 48.65
N ARG A 40 35.34 -32.54 49.19
CA ARG A 40 36.02 -33.06 50.38
C ARG A 40 36.25 -34.58 50.28
N GLY A 41 37.53 -34.95 50.26
CA GLY A 41 38.04 -36.18 50.89
C GLY A 41 38.05 -37.45 50.05
N PHE A 42 39.19 -37.75 49.42
CA PHE A 42 39.66 -39.13 49.33
C PHE A 42 41.17 -39.14 49.58
N ALA A 43 41.56 -39.56 50.78
CA ALA A 43 42.92 -39.93 51.12
C ALA A 43 43.08 -41.44 50.85
N PRO A 44 44.18 -41.94 50.27
CA PRO A 44 44.43 -43.36 50.11
C PRO A 44 45.19 -43.93 51.31
N ASP A 45 44.68 -45.04 51.83
CA ASP A 45 45.36 -45.93 52.77
C ASP A 45 46.36 -46.83 52.02
N GLY A 46 47.46 -47.19 52.69
CA GLY A 46 48.72 -47.58 52.06
C GLY A 46 48.88 -49.05 51.67
N SER A 47 49.95 -49.31 50.91
CA SER A 47 50.83 -50.49 51.06
C SER A 47 52.01 -50.40 50.07
N GLU A 48 53.21 -50.25 50.64
CA GLU A 48 54.48 -50.95 50.36
C GLU A 48 55.12 -51.09 48.95
N GLN A 49 56.46 -50.86 48.97
CA GLN A 49 57.55 -51.36 48.11
C GLN A 49 57.72 -50.71 46.72
N GLN A 50 58.89 -50.33 46.20
CA GLN A 50 60.29 -50.42 46.63
C GLN A 50 61.14 -49.41 45.80
N GLU A 51 62.36 -49.16 46.27
CA GLU A 51 63.37 -48.16 45.88
C GLU A 51 63.85 -48.21 44.42
N VAL A 52 64.29 -47.06 43.86
CA VAL A 52 65.70 -46.80 43.45
C VAL A 52 65.99 -45.29 43.48
N VAL A 53 67.06 -44.94 44.18
CA VAL A 53 67.66 -43.60 44.30
C VAL A 53 68.44 -43.22 43.04
N GLY A 54 68.15 -42.05 42.46
CA GLY A 54 69.00 -41.39 41.46
C GLY A 54 69.07 -39.88 41.73
N ARG A 55 70.24 -39.39 42.17
CA ARG A 55 70.48 -38.01 42.60
C ARG A 55 71.25 -37.22 41.52
N ARG A 56 70.73 -36.00 41.22
CA ARG A 56 71.37 -34.80 40.60
C ARG A 56 71.60 -34.82 39.07
N PRO A 57 71.54 -33.65 38.36
CA PRO A 57 71.95 -32.32 38.85
C PRO A 57 71.04 -31.11 38.53
N ARG A 58 71.29 -30.01 39.24
CA ARG A 58 70.90 -28.64 38.85
C ARG A 58 71.42 -28.34 37.44
N ARG A 59 70.54 -27.97 36.51
CA ARG A 59 70.91 -27.38 35.22
C ARG A 59 70.03 -26.17 34.91
N THR A 60 70.64 -25.00 35.15
CA THR A 60 70.64 -23.78 34.31
C THR A 60 69.39 -23.43 33.50
N LYS A 61 68.84 -22.24 33.80
CA LYS A 61 67.94 -21.45 32.94
C LYS A 61 68.34 -21.57 31.47
N ARG A 62 67.55 -22.31 30.68
CA ARG A 62 67.54 -22.13 29.23
C ARG A 62 66.64 -20.93 28.94
N LYS A 63 67.27 -19.84 28.49
CA LYS A 63 66.59 -18.82 27.69
C LYS A 63 65.94 -19.56 26.53
N HIS A 64 64.61 -19.52 26.46
CA HIS A 64 63.96 -19.80 25.18
C HIS A 64 64.32 -18.63 24.28
N ASP A 65 65.05 -18.99 23.23
CA ASP A 65 65.34 -18.17 22.08
C ASP A 65 63.98 -17.69 21.52
N THR A 66 63.73 -16.39 21.60
CA THR A 66 62.61 -15.76 20.92
C THR A 66 62.92 -15.85 19.45
N GLY A 67 62.36 -16.86 18.77
CA GLY A 67 62.28 -16.84 17.33
C GLY A 67 61.75 -15.48 16.91
N HIS A 68 62.42 -14.84 15.95
CA HIS A 68 62.01 -13.56 15.39
C HIS A 68 60.52 -13.64 15.04
N ILE A 69 59.67 -13.04 15.87
CA ILE A 69 58.26 -12.88 15.54
C ILE A 69 58.25 -11.79 14.47
N ILE A 70 58.11 -12.21 13.21
CA ILE A 70 57.84 -11.28 12.12
C ILE A 70 56.48 -10.67 12.45
N HIS A 71 56.51 -9.42 12.90
CA HIS A 71 55.29 -8.68 13.19
C HIS A 71 54.63 -8.33 11.85
N LYS A 72 53.34 -8.62 11.74
CA LYS A 72 52.55 -8.17 10.60
C LYS A 72 52.59 -6.63 10.59
N THR A 73 52.95 -6.05 9.45
CA THR A 73 52.88 -4.60 9.20
C THR A 73 51.50 -4.18 8.70
N GLU A 74 50.70 -5.13 8.20
CA GLU A 74 49.34 -4.89 7.71
C GLU A 74 48.40 -5.98 8.27
N ALA A 75 47.17 -5.60 8.64
CA ALA A 75 46.16 -6.52 9.16
C ALA A 75 44.74 -6.12 8.74
N GLU A 76 43.92 -7.11 8.39
CA GLU A 76 42.51 -6.93 8.05
C GLU A 76 41.62 -7.44 9.20
N VAL A 77 40.62 -6.66 9.60
CA VAL A 77 39.70 -7.00 10.72
C VAL A 77 38.24 -6.91 10.28
N GLU A 78 37.44 -7.90 10.65
CA GLU A 78 35.99 -7.89 10.44
C GLU A 78 35.23 -7.13 11.54
N VAL A 79 34.25 -6.30 11.14
CA VAL A 79 33.36 -5.54 12.03
C VAL A 79 32.13 -6.40 12.36
N PRO A 80 31.66 -6.48 13.64
CA PRO A 80 32.10 -5.72 14.82
C PRO A 80 33.44 -6.18 15.41
N ILE A 81 34.30 -5.22 15.73
CA ILE A 81 35.67 -5.45 16.22
C ILE A 81 35.61 -5.70 17.72
N THR A 82 36.23 -6.78 18.19
CA THR A 82 36.46 -7.04 19.61
C THR A 82 37.95 -7.01 19.91
N VAL A 83 38.34 -6.82 21.18
CA VAL A 83 39.76 -6.91 21.60
C VAL A 83 40.38 -8.25 21.14
N ARG A 84 39.61 -9.34 21.17
CA ARG A 84 40.01 -10.64 20.65
C ARG A 84 40.24 -10.64 19.13
N SER A 85 39.27 -10.20 18.33
CA SER A 85 39.42 -10.22 16.87
C SER A 85 40.52 -9.26 16.40
N LEU A 86 40.69 -8.13 17.07
CA LEU A 86 41.79 -7.19 16.84
C LEU A 86 43.17 -7.81 17.18
N SER A 87 43.25 -8.55 18.29
CA SER A 87 44.46 -9.28 18.71
C SER A 87 44.88 -10.34 17.70
N GLU A 88 43.91 -11.10 17.19
CA GLU A 88 44.12 -12.18 16.23
C GLU A 88 44.55 -11.64 14.85
N ALA A 89 43.92 -10.56 14.40
CA ALA A 89 44.24 -9.93 13.12
C ALA A 89 45.66 -9.31 13.09
N ILE A 90 45.96 -8.45 14.06
CA ILE A 90 47.25 -7.73 14.19
C ILE A 90 48.39 -8.71 14.60
N GLY A 91 48.05 -9.87 15.16
CA GLY A 91 49.04 -10.85 15.63
C GLY A 91 49.77 -10.38 16.89
N ARG A 92 49.11 -9.55 17.71
CA ARG A 92 49.63 -8.99 18.97
C ARG A 92 48.81 -9.54 20.13
N PRO A 93 49.42 -9.87 21.28
CA PRO A 93 48.68 -10.43 22.41
C PRO A 93 47.63 -9.44 22.93
N ALA A 94 46.40 -9.90 23.20
CA ALA A 94 45.29 -9.09 23.68
C ALA A 94 45.64 -8.23 24.91
N LYS A 95 46.55 -8.71 25.77
CA LYS A 95 47.07 -7.95 26.93
C LYS A 95 47.79 -6.65 26.53
N ALA A 96 48.48 -6.63 25.39
CA ALA A 96 49.14 -5.43 24.88
C ALA A 96 48.11 -4.40 24.41
N ILE A 97 47.11 -4.85 23.64
CA ILE A 97 45.98 -4.03 23.17
C ILE A 97 45.21 -3.43 24.36
N MET A 98 44.85 -4.26 25.36
CA MET A 98 44.20 -3.79 26.59
C MET A 98 45.04 -2.79 27.38
N SER A 99 46.38 -2.93 27.35
CA SER A 99 47.27 -2.00 28.03
C SER A 99 47.38 -0.66 27.32
N ILE A 100 47.28 -0.64 25.98
CA ILE A 100 47.30 0.60 25.18
C ILE A 100 45.98 1.34 25.38
N MET A 101 44.86 0.63 25.25
CA MET A 101 43.51 1.11 25.57
C MET A 101 43.45 1.82 26.94
N PHE A 102 44.02 1.20 27.97
CA PHE A 102 44.04 1.78 29.31
C PHE A 102 44.95 3.00 29.44
N LYS A 103 46.08 3.05 28.72
CA LYS A 103 47.08 4.11 28.85
C LYS A 103 46.76 5.36 28.03
N GLU A 104 46.22 5.18 26.83
CA GLU A 104 45.98 6.27 25.88
C GLU A 104 44.55 6.77 25.92
N PHE A 105 43.58 5.86 26.06
CA PHE A 105 42.15 6.19 26.05
C PHE A 105 41.54 6.19 27.46
N GLY A 106 42.26 5.68 28.47
CA GLY A 106 41.78 5.60 29.85
C GLY A 106 40.67 4.56 30.07
N GLU A 107 40.38 3.73 29.08
CA GLU A 107 39.28 2.77 29.11
C GLU A 107 39.74 1.38 29.56
N MET A 108 39.03 0.83 30.56
CA MET A 108 39.21 -0.57 30.95
C MET A 108 38.30 -1.47 30.12
N VAL A 109 38.86 -2.02 29.03
CA VAL A 109 38.14 -2.90 28.11
C VAL A 109 38.30 -4.38 28.48
N THR A 110 37.30 -5.21 28.17
CA THR A 110 37.37 -6.68 28.32
C THR A 110 37.63 -7.38 26.98
N ILE A 111 38.11 -8.62 26.99
CA ILE A 111 38.54 -9.35 25.77
C ILE A 111 37.44 -9.47 24.69
N ASN A 112 36.17 -9.52 25.08
CA ASN A 112 35.04 -9.66 24.15
C ASN A 112 34.26 -8.34 23.97
N GLN A 113 34.78 -7.22 24.48
CA GLN A 113 34.13 -5.92 24.32
C GLN A 113 34.29 -5.42 22.89
N ILE A 114 33.21 -4.87 22.35
CA ILE A 114 33.20 -4.23 21.04
C ILE A 114 33.94 -2.90 21.12
N ILE A 115 34.80 -2.65 20.14
CA ILE A 115 35.64 -1.46 20.01
C ILE A 115 35.21 -0.71 18.75
N GLU A 116 35.20 0.61 18.80
CA GLU A 116 34.91 1.48 17.65
C GLU A 116 36.07 1.47 16.64
N GLU A 117 35.78 1.70 15.36
CA GLU A 117 36.79 1.67 14.28
C GLU A 117 37.93 2.66 14.54
N GLU A 118 37.62 3.87 15.02
CA GLU A 118 38.60 4.92 15.32
C GLU A 118 39.57 4.50 16.43
N THR A 119 39.07 3.86 17.49
CA THR A 119 39.89 3.37 18.60
C THR A 119 40.71 2.14 18.19
N ALA A 120 40.17 1.27 17.34
CA ALA A 120 40.91 0.15 16.77
C ALA A 120 42.07 0.61 15.85
N LEU A 121 41.85 1.64 15.02
CA LEU A 121 42.88 2.27 14.19
C LEU A 121 44.00 2.85 15.03
N ALA A 122 43.64 3.62 16.06
CA ALA A 122 44.64 4.29 16.90
C ALA A 122 45.51 3.28 17.67
N VAL A 123 44.91 2.20 18.19
CA VAL A 123 45.66 1.12 18.84
C VAL A 123 46.55 0.37 17.83
N ALA A 124 46.12 0.18 16.59
CA ALA A 124 46.91 -0.45 15.55
C ALA A 124 48.10 0.41 15.10
N LEU A 125 47.89 1.72 15.00
CA LEU A 125 48.92 2.71 14.67
C LEU A 125 50.03 2.75 15.72
N GLU A 126 49.68 2.72 17.01
CA GLU A 126 50.65 2.62 18.11
C GLU A 126 51.45 1.31 18.08
N LEU A 127 50.84 0.24 17.55
CA LEU A 127 51.49 -1.07 17.36
C LEU A 127 52.26 -1.19 16.03
N GLY A 128 52.25 -0.13 15.21
CA GLY A 128 52.92 -0.04 13.92
C GLY A 128 52.31 -0.96 12.86
N VAL A 129 50.98 -1.13 12.88
CA VAL A 129 50.25 -1.99 11.95
C VAL A 129 49.18 -1.18 11.22
N ASP A 130 49.23 -1.18 9.90
CA ASP A 130 48.19 -0.59 9.06
C ASP A 130 46.98 -1.52 9.04
N LEU A 131 45.83 -0.99 9.46
CA LEU A 131 44.63 -1.77 9.70
C LEU A 131 43.56 -1.44 8.65
N THR A 132 43.10 -2.46 7.93
CA THR A 132 41.99 -2.37 6.99
C THR A 132 40.75 -3.04 7.56
N PHE A 133 39.60 -2.40 7.36
CA PHE A 133 38.32 -2.93 7.85
C PHE A 133 37.61 -3.69 6.76
N LYS A 134 37.29 -4.95 7.05
CA LYS A 134 36.40 -5.76 6.23
C LYS A 134 35.02 -5.71 6.86
N ARG A 135 34.16 -4.83 6.35
CA ARG A 135 32.77 -4.81 6.79
C ARG A 135 32.10 -6.09 6.29
N GLN A 136 31.40 -6.81 7.17
CA GLN A 136 30.35 -7.70 6.67
C GLN A 136 29.37 -6.80 5.95
N LYS A 137 29.34 -6.90 4.62
CA LYS A 137 28.44 -6.09 3.82
C LYS A 137 27.02 -6.37 4.29
N GLY A 138 26.27 -5.31 4.56
CA GLY A 138 24.86 -5.44 4.89
C GLY A 138 24.15 -6.18 3.75
N ALA A 139 23.08 -6.92 4.06
CA ALA A 139 22.31 -7.58 3.02
C ALA A 139 21.79 -6.57 1.97
N GLN A 140 21.46 -5.35 2.40
CA GLN A 140 21.10 -4.24 1.51
C GLN A 140 22.26 -3.81 0.59
N GLU A 141 23.48 -3.66 1.12
CA GLU A 141 24.64 -3.25 0.32
C GLU A 141 24.97 -4.27 -0.77
N MET A 142 24.86 -5.57 -0.48
CA MET A 142 25.07 -6.64 -1.47
C MET A 142 24.02 -6.59 -2.59
N VAL A 143 22.75 -6.35 -2.26
CA VAL A 143 21.70 -6.22 -3.27
C VAL A 143 21.94 -4.99 -4.15
N THR A 144 22.32 -3.86 -3.56
CA THR A 144 22.66 -2.63 -4.31
C THR A 144 23.84 -2.87 -5.25
N GLU A 145 24.90 -3.55 -4.80
CA GLU A 145 26.03 -3.91 -5.66
C GLU A 145 25.61 -4.77 -6.85
N ILE A 146 24.72 -5.76 -6.64
CA ILE A 146 24.20 -6.60 -7.73
C ILE A 146 23.37 -5.78 -8.73
N VAL A 147 22.69 -4.71 -8.31
CA VAL A 147 21.90 -3.86 -9.21
C VAL A 147 22.80 -2.89 -10.00
N GLU A 148 23.73 -2.26 -9.30
CA GLU A 148 24.60 -1.19 -9.82
C GLU A 148 25.85 -1.70 -10.54
N GLN A 149 26.18 -2.99 -10.41
CA GLN A 149 27.32 -3.59 -11.11
C GLN A 149 27.21 -3.32 -12.63
N GLU A 150 28.20 -2.60 -13.15
CA GLU A 150 28.39 -2.38 -14.58
C GLU A 150 28.94 -3.66 -15.23
N ASP A 151 28.34 -4.04 -16.36
CA ASP A 151 28.76 -5.19 -17.14
C ASP A 151 29.90 -4.82 -18.08
N ALA A 152 30.82 -5.76 -18.31
CA ALA A 152 31.86 -5.57 -19.31
C ALA A 152 31.20 -5.42 -20.71
N PRO A 153 31.71 -4.54 -21.59
CA PRO A 153 31.15 -4.34 -22.93
C PRO A 153 31.06 -5.61 -23.78
N GLU A 154 31.90 -6.61 -23.49
CA GLU A 154 31.97 -7.89 -24.18
C GLU A 154 30.82 -8.84 -23.83
N ASP A 155 30.25 -8.70 -22.61
CA ASP A 155 29.15 -9.53 -22.13
C ASP A 155 27.77 -8.97 -22.51
N LEU A 156 27.74 -7.75 -23.07
CA LEU A 156 26.53 -7.06 -23.47
C LEU A 156 25.99 -7.58 -24.80
N VAL A 157 24.79 -8.15 -24.76
CA VAL A 157 24.06 -8.65 -25.93
C VAL A 157 22.85 -7.76 -26.19
N THR A 158 22.50 -7.54 -27.46
CA THR A 158 21.28 -6.85 -27.86
C THR A 158 20.06 -7.55 -27.25
N ARG A 159 19.18 -6.79 -26.61
CA ARG A 159 17.95 -7.32 -25.98
C ARG A 159 16.68 -6.72 -26.60
N PRO A 160 15.54 -7.42 -26.49
CA PRO A 160 14.23 -6.87 -26.87
C PRO A 160 13.92 -5.56 -26.12
N PRO A 161 13.30 -4.56 -26.77
CA PRO A 161 12.79 -3.38 -26.07
C PRO A 161 11.60 -3.75 -25.18
N ILE A 162 11.53 -3.14 -24.00
CA ILE A 162 10.34 -3.14 -23.15
C ILE A 162 9.57 -1.84 -23.39
N ILE A 163 8.29 -1.94 -23.76
CA ILE A 163 7.48 -0.86 -24.33
C ILE A 163 6.21 -0.69 -23.50
N THR A 164 6.01 0.46 -22.85
CA THR A 164 4.73 0.74 -22.18
C THR A 164 3.76 1.42 -23.13
N VAL A 165 2.49 1.00 -23.11
CA VAL A 165 1.40 1.70 -23.81
C VAL A 165 0.67 2.62 -22.83
N LEU A 166 0.68 3.93 -23.09
CA LEU A 166 0.04 4.97 -22.28
C LEU A 166 -1.01 5.75 -23.09
N GLY A 167 -1.88 6.49 -22.40
CA GLY A 167 -2.93 7.30 -23.04
C GLY A 167 -4.24 7.35 -22.25
N HIS A 168 -5.15 8.23 -22.67
CA HIS A 168 -6.46 8.42 -22.03
C HIS A 168 -7.37 7.18 -22.13
N VAL A 169 -8.38 7.11 -21.26
CA VAL A 169 -9.48 6.14 -21.36
C VAL A 169 -10.14 6.25 -22.76
N ASP A 170 -10.59 5.12 -23.31
CA ASP A 170 -11.24 5.02 -24.63
C ASP A 170 -10.44 5.47 -25.86
N HIS A 171 -9.15 5.77 -25.70
CA HIS A 171 -8.25 5.99 -26.84
C HIS A 171 -7.82 4.70 -27.55
N GLY A 172 -8.27 3.53 -27.08
CA GLY A 172 -8.03 2.23 -27.72
C GLY A 172 -6.65 1.62 -27.45
N LYS A 173 -6.04 1.87 -26.28
CA LYS A 173 -4.78 1.24 -25.84
C LYS A 173 -4.86 -0.28 -25.84
N THR A 174 -5.82 -0.82 -25.09
CA THR A 174 -6.03 -2.27 -24.98
C THR A 174 -6.43 -2.87 -26.31
N THR A 175 -7.22 -2.16 -27.13
CA THR A 175 -7.54 -2.59 -28.49
C THR A 175 -6.30 -2.67 -29.37
N LEU A 176 -5.38 -1.72 -29.27
CA LEU A 176 -4.12 -1.72 -30.01
C LEU A 176 -3.27 -2.93 -29.60
N VAL A 177 -3.14 -3.14 -28.29
CA VAL A 177 -2.45 -4.28 -27.68
C VAL A 177 -3.06 -5.62 -28.14
N ASP A 178 -4.38 -5.75 -28.08
CA ASP A 178 -5.11 -6.95 -28.49
C ASP A 178 -4.93 -7.29 -29.96
N THR A 179 -5.06 -6.28 -30.83
CA THR A 179 -4.87 -6.47 -32.27
C THR A 179 -3.43 -6.88 -32.58
N LEU A 180 -2.43 -6.32 -31.88
CA LEU A 180 -1.03 -6.75 -32.02
C LEU A 180 -0.81 -8.21 -31.56
N ARG A 181 -1.52 -8.65 -30.52
CA ARG A 181 -1.42 -10.00 -29.98
C ARG A 181 -2.27 -11.03 -30.75
N ASN A 182 -3.11 -10.61 -31.69
CA ASN A 182 -4.20 -11.42 -32.23
C ASN A 182 -5.08 -12.04 -31.12
N SER A 183 -5.27 -11.32 -30.00
CA SER A 183 -6.12 -11.71 -28.88
C SER A 183 -7.34 -10.80 -28.74
N LYS A 184 -8.28 -11.19 -27.87
CA LYS A 184 -9.50 -10.43 -27.55
C LYS A 184 -9.68 -10.33 -26.03
N VAL A 185 -8.70 -9.74 -25.35
CA VAL A 185 -8.72 -9.53 -23.90
C VAL A 185 -9.81 -8.53 -23.50
N VAL A 186 -10.03 -7.46 -24.29
CA VAL A 186 -11.07 -6.45 -24.01
C VAL A 186 -12.48 -7.04 -23.90
N GLU A 187 -12.80 -8.07 -24.68
CA GLU A 187 -14.12 -8.72 -24.65
C GLU A 187 -14.35 -9.54 -23.36
N GLY A 188 -13.28 -9.89 -22.63
CA GLY A 188 -13.33 -10.68 -21.40
C GLY A 188 -13.22 -9.87 -20.10
N GLU A 189 -12.77 -8.61 -20.15
CA GLU A 189 -12.60 -7.76 -18.96
C GLU A 189 -13.92 -7.12 -18.51
N ALA A 190 -14.17 -7.13 -17.19
CA ALA A 190 -15.36 -6.52 -16.62
C ALA A 190 -15.39 -5.00 -16.87
N GLY A 191 -16.46 -4.53 -17.50
CA GLY A 191 -16.61 -3.12 -17.89
C GLY A 191 -15.88 -2.72 -19.17
N GLY A 192 -15.25 -3.66 -19.88
CA GLY A 192 -14.54 -3.39 -21.15
C GLY A 192 -13.32 -2.48 -21.01
N ILE A 193 -12.73 -2.41 -19.80
CA ILE A 193 -11.55 -1.59 -19.49
C ILE A 193 -10.46 -2.42 -18.83
N THR A 194 -9.21 -2.06 -19.10
CA THR A 194 -8.03 -2.65 -18.47
C THR A 194 -7.83 -2.08 -17.08
N GLN A 195 -7.86 -2.96 -16.08
CA GLN A 195 -7.73 -2.62 -14.66
C GLN A 195 -6.47 -3.21 -14.01
N HIS A 196 -5.81 -4.15 -14.68
CA HIS A 196 -4.55 -4.77 -14.26
C HIS A 196 -3.41 -4.37 -15.18
N ILE A 197 -2.19 -4.34 -14.65
CA ILE A 197 -1.00 -4.19 -15.49
C ILE A 197 -0.64 -5.57 -16.04
N ALA A 198 -0.43 -5.65 -17.36
CA ALA A 198 -0.09 -6.89 -18.03
C ALA A 198 1.14 -6.71 -18.89
N ALA A 199 1.95 -7.76 -19.03
CA ALA A 199 3.07 -7.75 -19.96
C ALA A 199 3.08 -8.98 -20.85
N TYR A 200 3.37 -8.77 -22.12
CA TYR A 200 3.34 -9.81 -23.15
C TYR A 200 4.45 -9.57 -24.17
N GLN A 201 4.80 -10.61 -24.92
CA GLN A 201 5.86 -10.54 -25.91
C GLN A 201 5.32 -10.90 -27.30
N ILE A 202 5.64 -10.08 -28.29
CA ILE A 202 5.31 -10.35 -29.70
C ILE A 202 6.59 -10.60 -30.50
N ASP A 203 6.49 -11.43 -31.53
CA ASP A 203 7.55 -11.64 -32.52
C ASP A 203 7.18 -10.88 -33.81
N TYR A 204 8.07 -10.00 -34.25
CA TYR A 204 7.93 -9.25 -35.49
C TYR A 204 9.24 -9.34 -36.27
N ASN A 205 9.19 -9.93 -37.46
CA ASN A 205 10.36 -10.14 -38.34
C ASN A 205 11.55 -10.85 -37.65
N GLY A 206 11.29 -11.74 -36.68
CA GLY A 206 12.34 -12.44 -35.92
C GLY A 206 12.92 -11.62 -34.78
N HIS A 207 12.40 -10.42 -34.53
CA HIS A 207 12.71 -9.59 -33.37
C HIS A 207 11.57 -9.65 -32.36
N LYS A 208 11.92 -9.85 -31.09
CA LYS A 208 10.95 -9.82 -30.00
C LYS A 208 10.74 -8.39 -29.53
N LEU A 209 9.49 -8.02 -29.22
CA LEU A 209 9.14 -6.78 -28.55
C LEU A 209 8.28 -7.11 -27.32
N THR A 210 8.65 -6.58 -26.16
CA THR A 210 7.92 -6.80 -24.92
C THR A 210 7.06 -5.58 -24.64
N PHE A 211 5.76 -5.77 -24.51
CA PHE A 211 4.81 -4.71 -24.21
C PHE A 211 4.33 -4.81 -22.77
N VAL A 212 4.11 -3.66 -22.16
CA VAL A 212 3.50 -3.48 -20.85
C VAL A 212 2.24 -2.65 -21.05
N ASP A 213 1.08 -3.27 -20.91
CA ASP A 213 -0.21 -2.61 -20.98
C ASP A 213 -0.59 -2.08 -19.59
N THR A 214 -0.96 -0.80 -19.53
CA THR A 214 -1.28 -0.12 -18.27
C THR A 214 -2.71 0.42 -18.27
N PRO A 215 -3.41 0.37 -17.13
CA PRO A 215 -4.74 0.97 -17.00
C PRO A 215 -4.77 2.48 -17.34
N GLY A 216 -5.74 2.86 -18.17
CA GLY A 216 -5.90 4.25 -18.64
C GLY A 216 -6.55 5.21 -17.65
N HIS A 217 -7.22 4.72 -16.62
CA HIS A 217 -8.04 5.54 -15.75
C HIS A 217 -7.20 6.34 -14.74
N ALA A 218 -7.60 7.59 -14.48
CA ALA A 218 -7.00 8.48 -13.48
C ALA A 218 -6.63 7.83 -12.12
N ALA A 219 -7.45 6.90 -11.60
CA ALA A 219 -7.20 6.18 -10.34
C ALA A 219 -5.90 5.35 -10.33
N PHE A 220 -5.38 5.02 -11.51
CA PHE A 220 -4.19 4.19 -11.70
C PHE A 220 -2.96 5.02 -12.12
N SER A 221 -2.87 6.28 -11.68
CA SER A 221 -1.70 7.14 -11.96
C SER A 221 -0.38 6.51 -11.53
N GLU A 222 -0.32 5.90 -10.34
CA GLU A 222 0.86 5.18 -9.85
C GLU A 222 1.26 4.02 -10.78
N MET A 223 0.28 3.29 -11.34
CA MET A 223 0.57 2.21 -12.30
C MET A 223 1.16 2.74 -13.60
N ARG A 224 0.71 3.93 -14.08
CA ARG A 224 1.30 4.57 -15.27
C ARG A 224 2.72 5.03 -15.01
N SER A 225 2.98 5.67 -13.86
CA SER A 225 4.34 6.07 -13.49
C SER A 225 5.27 4.87 -13.37
N ARG A 226 4.77 3.75 -12.81
CA ARG A 226 5.50 2.49 -12.72
C ARG A 226 5.84 1.93 -14.11
N GLY A 227 4.86 1.86 -15.01
CA GLY A 227 5.08 1.43 -16.39
C GLY A 227 6.16 2.27 -17.07
N ALA A 228 6.05 3.60 -17.01
CA ALA A 228 7.01 4.52 -17.63
C ALA A 228 8.45 4.39 -17.11
N ASN A 229 8.65 3.98 -15.84
CA ASN A 229 9.97 3.81 -15.23
C ASN A 229 10.61 2.44 -15.48
N VAL A 230 9.80 1.43 -15.83
CA VAL A 230 10.29 0.06 -16.08
C VAL A 230 10.76 -0.13 -17.53
N THR A 231 10.29 0.74 -18.43
CA THR A 231 10.40 0.54 -19.88
C THR A 231 11.50 1.32 -20.56
N ASP A 232 11.98 0.76 -21.66
CA ASP A 232 13.01 1.36 -22.50
C ASP A 232 12.42 2.43 -23.43
N MET A 233 11.12 2.34 -23.74
CA MET A 233 10.39 3.30 -24.56
C MET A 233 8.89 3.29 -24.26
N VAL A 234 8.18 4.32 -24.71
CA VAL A 234 6.73 4.46 -24.49
C VAL A 234 5.99 4.72 -25.80
N VAL A 235 4.85 4.05 -25.97
CA VAL A 235 3.85 4.34 -26.98
C VAL A 235 2.73 5.16 -26.36
N LEU A 236 2.58 6.41 -26.78
CA LEU A 236 1.47 7.27 -26.38
C LEU A 236 0.33 7.15 -27.38
N VAL A 237 -0.80 6.57 -26.97
CA VAL A 237 -1.99 6.41 -27.80
C VAL A 237 -2.89 7.63 -27.66
N VAL A 238 -3.09 8.34 -28.77
CA VAL A 238 -3.93 9.54 -28.85
C VAL A 238 -5.00 9.30 -29.90
N ALA A 239 -6.26 9.33 -29.51
CA ALA A 239 -7.35 9.16 -30.46
C ALA A 239 -7.50 10.41 -31.33
N ALA A 240 -7.68 10.21 -32.64
CA ALA A 240 -7.68 11.31 -33.60
C ALA A 240 -9.00 12.13 -33.60
N ASP A 241 -10.07 11.58 -33.05
CA ASP A 241 -11.36 12.23 -32.80
C ASP A 241 -11.33 13.14 -31.55
N ASP A 242 -10.66 12.68 -30.49
CA ASP A 242 -10.59 13.39 -29.20
C ASP A 242 -9.43 14.40 -29.13
N GLY A 243 -8.22 13.97 -29.52
CA GLY A 243 -7.00 14.74 -29.34
C GLY A 243 -6.36 14.57 -27.95
N VAL A 244 -5.64 15.58 -27.48
CA VAL A 244 -4.90 15.52 -26.21
C VAL A 244 -5.82 15.85 -25.03
N MET A 245 -6.13 14.82 -24.24
CA MET A 245 -6.95 14.90 -23.03
C MET A 245 -6.09 15.04 -21.75
N PRO A 246 -6.68 15.41 -20.58
CA PRO A 246 -5.92 15.60 -19.34
C PRO A 246 -5.05 14.41 -18.92
N GLN A 247 -5.54 13.17 -19.06
CA GLN A 247 -4.75 11.96 -18.74
C GLN A 247 -3.63 11.71 -19.77
N THR A 248 -3.80 12.15 -21.01
CA THR A 248 -2.74 12.15 -22.02
C THR A 248 -1.65 13.14 -21.62
N ALA A 249 -2.02 14.35 -21.18
CA ALA A 249 -1.07 15.35 -20.70
C ALA A 249 -0.30 14.89 -19.44
N GLU A 250 -0.98 14.20 -18.53
CA GLU A 250 -0.37 13.53 -17.38
C GLU A 250 0.63 12.45 -17.83
N SER A 251 0.22 11.59 -18.77
CA SER A 251 1.09 10.55 -19.33
C SER A 251 2.35 11.16 -19.99
N ILE A 252 2.19 12.23 -20.77
CA ILE A 252 3.33 12.98 -21.37
C ILE A 252 4.28 13.48 -20.28
N SER A 253 3.74 13.96 -19.15
CA SER A 253 4.55 14.46 -18.04
C SER A 253 5.36 13.35 -17.37
N HIS A 254 4.77 12.17 -17.17
CA HIS A 254 5.50 11.00 -16.64
C HIS A 254 6.62 10.53 -17.57
N VAL A 255 6.34 10.43 -18.88
CA VAL A 255 7.33 10.00 -19.88
C VAL A 255 8.51 10.96 -19.95
N LYS A 256 8.24 12.27 -19.88
CA LYS A 256 9.30 13.29 -19.86
C LYS A 256 10.13 13.24 -18.59
N ALA A 257 9.51 12.93 -17.46
CA ALA A 257 10.21 12.77 -16.19
C ALA A 257 11.10 11.52 -16.17
N SER A 258 10.70 10.43 -16.82
CA SER A 258 11.52 9.21 -16.92
C SER A 258 12.62 9.30 -17.97
N GLY A 259 12.53 10.23 -18.92
CA GLY A 259 13.56 10.47 -19.94
C GLY A 259 13.64 9.38 -21.01
N VAL A 260 12.60 8.55 -21.12
CA VAL A 260 12.53 7.46 -22.10
C VAL A 260 12.01 7.97 -23.46
N PRO A 261 12.49 7.43 -24.59
CA PRO A 261 11.99 7.78 -25.90
C PRO A 261 10.49 7.49 -26.04
N MET A 262 9.78 8.39 -26.73
CA MET A 262 8.34 8.34 -26.90
C MET A 262 7.98 8.26 -28.39
N VAL A 263 7.08 7.34 -28.73
CA VAL A 263 6.45 7.24 -30.05
C VAL A 263 4.95 7.48 -29.88
N VAL A 264 4.34 8.31 -30.71
CA VAL A 264 2.90 8.60 -30.64
C VAL A 264 2.17 7.73 -31.64
N ALA A 265 1.19 6.95 -31.17
CA ALA A 265 0.24 6.24 -32.00
C ALA A 265 -1.06 7.05 -32.10
N MET A 266 -1.26 7.74 -33.22
CA MET A 266 -2.50 8.46 -33.52
C MET A 266 -3.57 7.46 -33.97
N ASN A 267 -4.48 7.10 -33.07
CA ASN A 267 -5.43 6.01 -33.23
C ASN A 267 -6.81 6.46 -33.76
N LYS A 268 -7.65 5.49 -34.13
CA LYS A 268 -9.00 5.66 -34.69
C LYS A 268 -9.02 6.36 -36.06
N MET A 269 -7.97 6.19 -36.87
CA MET A 269 -7.86 6.75 -38.22
C MET A 269 -8.92 6.25 -39.22
N ASP A 270 -9.74 5.28 -38.84
CA ASP A 270 -10.85 4.76 -39.63
C ASP A 270 -12.16 5.56 -39.50
N LEU A 271 -12.26 6.49 -38.54
CA LEU A 271 -13.44 7.34 -38.38
C LEU A 271 -13.52 8.43 -39.48
N PRO A 272 -14.74 8.82 -39.91
CA PRO A 272 -14.91 9.98 -40.77
C PRO A 272 -14.63 11.29 -40.01
N ASP A 273 -14.27 12.34 -40.75
CA ASP A 273 -14.09 13.71 -40.22
C ASP A 273 -12.95 13.93 -39.20
N ILE A 274 -11.87 13.14 -39.30
CA ILE A 274 -10.67 13.30 -38.46
C ILE A 274 -9.85 14.53 -38.87
N ASN A 275 -9.40 15.31 -37.89
CA ASN A 275 -8.49 16.43 -38.09
C ASN A 275 -7.11 16.16 -37.51
N GLU A 276 -6.23 15.54 -38.30
CA GLU A 276 -4.85 15.22 -37.90
C GLU A 276 -4.06 16.46 -37.48
N GLN A 277 -4.23 17.58 -38.18
CA GLN A 277 -3.50 18.82 -37.91
C GLN A 277 -3.80 19.35 -36.51
N LYS A 278 -5.06 19.23 -36.06
CA LYS A 278 -5.46 19.63 -34.71
C LYS A 278 -4.69 18.84 -33.64
N VAL A 279 -4.63 17.52 -33.79
CA VAL A 279 -3.93 16.64 -32.83
C VAL A 279 -2.43 16.98 -32.78
N LEU A 280 -1.79 17.22 -33.93
CA LEU A 280 -0.38 17.60 -33.99
C LEU A 280 -0.10 18.97 -33.32
N GLN A 281 -1.01 19.94 -33.48
CA GLN A 281 -0.92 21.24 -32.79
C GLN A 281 -1.08 21.08 -31.28
N GLU A 282 -2.00 20.24 -30.82
CA GLU A 282 -2.21 19.96 -29.40
C GLU A 282 -0.98 19.26 -28.79
N LEU A 283 -0.41 18.25 -29.45
CA LEU A 283 0.83 17.60 -29.04
C LEU A 283 1.98 18.61 -28.89
N THR A 284 2.12 19.52 -29.86
CA THR A 284 3.12 20.59 -29.84
C THR A 284 2.92 21.52 -28.64
N THR A 285 1.67 21.84 -28.29
CA THR A 285 1.34 22.67 -27.10
C THR A 285 1.79 22.00 -25.80
N HIS A 286 1.81 20.67 -25.76
CA HIS A 286 2.34 19.87 -24.66
C HIS A 286 3.84 19.55 -24.81
N ASN A 287 4.57 20.32 -25.63
CA ASN A 287 6.00 20.15 -25.93
C ASN A 287 6.35 18.77 -26.51
N VAL A 288 5.43 18.15 -27.26
CA VAL A 288 5.68 16.92 -28.02
C VAL A 288 5.76 17.32 -29.49
N LEU A 289 6.97 17.46 -30.00
CA LEU A 289 7.23 17.98 -31.35
C LEU A 289 7.30 16.82 -32.36
N PRO A 290 6.36 16.73 -33.33
CA PRO A 290 6.38 15.69 -34.35
C PRO A 290 7.61 15.75 -35.25
N ALA A 291 8.16 14.59 -35.62
CA ALA A 291 9.29 14.47 -36.54
C ALA A 291 9.01 15.11 -37.91
N GLU A 292 7.77 15.03 -38.40
CA GLU A 292 7.33 15.68 -39.65
C GLU A 292 7.44 17.22 -39.61
N TRP A 293 7.50 17.83 -38.42
CA TRP A 293 7.69 19.28 -38.23
C TRP A 293 9.12 19.63 -37.77
N GLY A 294 10.05 18.69 -37.90
CA GLY A 294 11.44 18.84 -37.47
C GLY A 294 11.68 18.61 -35.98
N GLY A 295 10.74 17.95 -35.30
CA GLY A 295 10.89 17.49 -33.91
C GLY A 295 11.57 16.12 -33.78
N GLU A 296 11.55 15.56 -32.57
CA GLU A 296 12.19 14.28 -32.23
C GLU A 296 11.17 13.13 -32.06
N THR A 297 9.87 13.43 -31.95
CA THR A 297 8.85 12.43 -31.66
C THR A 297 8.22 11.89 -32.94
N GLU A 298 8.36 10.58 -33.19
CA GLU A 298 7.68 9.91 -34.29
C GLU A 298 6.17 9.81 -34.03
N VAL A 299 5.36 10.15 -35.04
CA VAL A 299 3.89 10.09 -34.98
C VAL A 299 3.38 9.12 -36.05
N VAL A 300 2.93 7.95 -35.60
CA VAL A 300 2.43 6.89 -36.48
C VAL A 300 0.91 6.89 -36.48
N ARG A 301 0.32 6.92 -37.67
CA ARG A 301 -1.14 6.89 -37.88
C ARG A 301 -1.62 5.45 -37.89
N VAL A 302 -2.54 5.11 -37.00
CA VAL A 302 -3.02 3.73 -36.80
C VAL A 302 -4.55 3.66 -36.69
N SER A 303 -5.11 2.51 -37.06
CA SER A 303 -6.44 2.10 -36.62
C SER A 303 -6.30 0.76 -35.92
N ALA A 304 -6.41 0.76 -34.59
CA ALA A 304 -6.37 -0.46 -33.78
C ALA A 304 -7.50 -1.43 -34.17
N LEU A 305 -8.68 -0.92 -34.55
CA LEU A 305 -9.83 -1.74 -34.91
C LEU A 305 -9.68 -2.41 -36.28
N LYS A 306 -9.12 -1.69 -37.27
CA LYS A 306 -8.91 -2.22 -38.63
C LYS A 306 -7.55 -2.91 -38.80
N GLY A 307 -6.64 -2.75 -37.85
CA GLY A 307 -5.26 -3.23 -37.93
C GLY A 307 -4.39 -2.45 -38.92
N THR A 308 -4.86 -1.32 -39.46
CA THR A 308 -4.10 -0.54 -40.44
C THR A 308 -3.01 0.29 -39.75
N GLY A 309 -1.79 0.29 -40.29
CA GLY A 309 -0.67 1.08 -39.77
C GLY A 309 0.07 0.46 -38.57
N LEU A 310 -0.38 -0.71 -38.09
CA LEU A 310 0.30 -1.41 -36.99
C LEU A 310 1.69 -1.92 -37.38
N ASP A 311 1.87 -2.41 -38.61
CA ASP A 311 3.19 -2.81 -39.12
C ASP A 311 4.18 -1.65 -39.09
N ASN A 312 3.75 -0.47 -39.53
CA ASN A 312 4.57 0.75 -39.49
C ASN A 312 4.90 1.16 -38.05
N LEU A 313 3.97 0.97 -37.11
CA LEU A 313 4.22 1.22 -35.70
C LEU A 313 5.30 0.27 -35.18
N LEU A 314 5.18 -1.04 -35.43
CA LEU A 314 6.17 -2.03 -35.00
C LEU A 314 7.55 -1.79 -35.61
N GLU A 315 7.62 -1.44 -36.89
CA GLU A 315 8.87 -1.10 -37.57
C GLU A 315 9.52 0.16 -36.95
N THR A 316 8.71 1.19 -36.66
CA THR A 316 9.18 2.43 -36.01
C THR A 316 9.71 2.14 -34.59
N LEU A 317 9.04 1.27 -33.84
CA LEU A 317 9.47 0.86 -32.49
C LEU A 317 10.80 0.11 -32.54
N LEU A 318 10.95 -0.82 -33.50
CA LEU A 318 12.19 -1.56 -33.70
C LEU A 318 13.35 -0.62 -34.08
N LEU A 319 13.14 0.28 -35.03
CA LEU A 319 14.14 1.27 -35.44
C LEU A 319 14.57 2.19 -34.29
N THR A 320 13.60 2.63 -33.47
CA THR A 320 13.88 3.44 -32.28
C THR A 320 14.72 2.64 -31.28
N ALA A 321 14.39 1.37 -31.04
CA ALA A 321 15.17 0.51 -30.15
C ALA A 321 16.61 0.29 -30.65
N GLU A 322 16.82 0.16 -31.96
CA GLU A 322 18.15 0.04 -32.57
C GLU A 322 18.98 1.31 -32.40
N LEU A 323 18.37 2.49 -32.59
CA LEU A 323 19.04 3.78 -32.38
C LEU A 323 19.51 3.97 -30.93
N HIS A 324 18.78 3.42 -29.97
CA HIS A 324 19.12 3.48 -28.54
C HIS A 324 20.05 2.35 -28.06
N GLU A 325 20.50 1.45 -28.95
CA GLU A 325 21.44 0.35 -28.68
C GLU A 325 21.13 -0.45 -27.39
N LEU A 326 19.87 -0.88 -27.22
CA LEU A 326 19.44 -1.60 -26.02
C LEU A 326 20.23 -2.92 -25.82
N LYS A 327 21.01 -2.99 -24.75
CA LYS A 327 21.87 -4.13 -24.41
C LYS A 327 21.63 -4.59 -22.97
N ALA A 328 21.88 -5.88 -22.70
CA ALA A 328 22.03 -6.41 -21.34
C ALA A 328 22.94 -7.63 -21.32
N ASN A 329 23.47 -7.93 -20.14
CA ASN A 329 24.22 -9.15 -19.87
C ASN A 329 23.27 -10.27 -19.42
N PRO A 330 23.11 -11.37 -20.18
CA PRO A 330 22.28 -12.51 -19.77
C PRO A 330 22.98 -13.44 -18.76
N ASN A 331 24.30 -13.35 -18.59
CA ASN A 331 25.12 -14.31 -17.82
C ASN A 331 25.27 -13.96 -16.33
N ARG A 332 24.63 -12.90 -15.86
CA ARG A 332 24.66 -12.45 -14.45
C ARG A 332 23.38 -12.87 -13.69
N PRO A 333 23.37 -12.75 -12.34
CA PRO A 333 22.15 -12.94 -11.55
C PRO A 333 21.03 -12.03 -12.05
N ALA A 334 19.81 -12.57 -12.11
CA ALA A 334 18.68 -11.83 -12.65
C ALA A 334 18.32 -10.64 -11.75
N VAL A 335 18.11 -9.50 -12.39
CA VAL A 335 17.61 -8.26 -11.79
C VAL A 335 16.44 -7.78 -12.62
N GLY A 336 15.40 -7.30 -11.96
CA GLY A 336 14.27 -6.71 -12.66
C GLY A 336 13.24 -6.12 -11.72
N VAL A 337 12.01 -6.01 -12.21
CA VAL A 337 10.92 -5.34 -11.50
C VAL A 337 9.69 -6.22 -11.45
N CYS A 338 9.00 -6.22 -10.31
CA CYS A 338 7.68 -6.77 -10.18
C CYS A 338 6.65 -5.78 -10.72
N LEU A 339 5.93 -6.15 -11.78
CA LEU A 339 4.82 -5.36 -12.29
C LEU A 339 3.65 -5.41 -11.30
N GLU A 340 3.24 -6.62 -10.94
CA GLU A 340 2.07 -6.88 -10.10
C GLU A 340 2.20 -8.22 -9.39
N GLY A 341 1.69 -8.31 -8.17
CA GLY A 341 1.59 -9.54 -7.40
C GLY A 341 0.15 -9.86 -7.06
N PHE A 342 -0.21 -11.13 -6.97
CA PHE A 342 -1.54 -11.55 -6.55
C PHE A 342 -1.50 -12.91 -5.86
N ARG A 343 -2.60 -13.24 -5.18
CA ARG A 343 -2.74 -14.52 -4.48
C ARG A 343 -3.65 -15.44 -5.28
N ASP A 344 -3.13 -16.61 -5.64
CA ASP A 344 -3.85 -17.63 -6.41
C ASP A 344 -4.18 -18.85 -5.55
N GLU A 345 -5.39 -19.39 -5.74
CA GLU A 345 -5.85 -20.60 -5.07
C GLU A 345 -5.14 -21.84 -5.63
N GLY A 346 -4.10 -22.29 -4.91
CA GLY A 346 -3.34 -23.49 -5.24
C GLY A 346 -1.89 -23.21 -5.60
N ARG A 347 -1.61 -22.09 -6.29
CA ARG A 347 -0.23 -21.66 -6.59
C ARG A 347 0.39 -20.78 -5.49
N GLY A 348 -0.43 -20.21 -4.60
CA GLY A 348 0.02 -19.39 -3.49
C GLY A 348 0.32 -17.95 -3.91
N SER A 349 1.48 -17.42 -3.54
CA SER A 349 1.93 -16.10 -3.99
C SER A 349 2.42 -16.20 -5.43
N VAL A 350 1.80 -15.43 -6.32
CA VAL A 350 2.18 -15.27 -7.73
C VAL A 350 2.64 -13.84 -7.95
N ALA A 351 3.74 -13.66 -8.67
CA ALA A 351 4.25 -12.35 -9.04
C ALA A 351 4.54 -12.29 -10.53
N TRP A 352 4.11 -11.22 -11.17
CA TRP A 352 4.41 -10.91 -12.56
C TRP A 352 5.65 -10.03 -12.60
N LEU A 353 6.75 -10.58 -13.11
CA LEU A 353 8.05 -9.93 -13.15
C LEU A 353 8.46 -9.62 -14.59
N ILE A 354 9.26 -8.57 -14.77
CA ILE A 354 10.04 -8.34 -15.99
C ILE A 354 11.52 -8.44 -15.64
N VAL A 355 12.23 -9.34 -16.30
CA VAL A 355 13.69 -9.46 -16.19
C VAL A 355 14.34 -8.32 -16.96
N GLN A 356 15.18 -7.50 -16.32
CA GLN A 356 15.91 -6.40 -16.99
C GLN A 356 17.35 -6.78 -17.32
N LYS A 357 18.02 -7.48 -16.41
CA LYS A 357 19.40 -7.96 -16.56
C LYS A 357 19.50 -9.40 -16.05
N GLY A 358 20.44 -10.18 -16.56
CA GLY A 358 20.64 -11.57 -16.19
C GLY A 358 19.55 -12.51 -16.70
N THR A 359 19.64 -13.77 -16.30
CA THR A 359 18.66 -14.81 -16.67
C THR A 359 18.06 -15.40 -15.40
N LEU A 360 16.73 -15.36 -15.28
CA LEU A 360 16.01 -15.95 -14.15
C LEU A 360 15.73 -17.42 -14.42
N ARG A 361 15.94 -18.29 -13.44
CA ARG A 361 15.78 -19.74 -13.55
C ARG A 361 14.92 -20.32 -12.44
N ILE A 362 14.31 -21.48 -12.71
CA ILE A 362 13.66 -22.27 -11.66
C ILE A 362 14.71 -22.70 -10.63
N GLY A 363 14.40 -22.51 -9.35
CA GLY A 363 15.29 -22.81 -8.23
C GLY A 363 16.13 -21.64 -7.74
N ASP A 364 16.12 -20.49 -8.42
CA ASP A 364 16.82 -19.29 -7.97
C ASP A 364 16.23 -18.77 -6.65
N ALA A 365 17.10 -18.30 -5.75
CA ALA A 365 16.72 -17.57 -4.55
C ALA A 365 16.53 -16.09 -4.91
N VAL A 366 15.33 -15.57 -4.69
CA VAL A 366 14.96 -14.21 -5.06
C VAL A 366 14.50 -13.43 -3.84
N ILE A 367 14.95 -12.19 -3.75
CA ILE A 367 14.31 -11.15 -2.93
C ILE A 367 13.58 -10.19 -3.85
N CYS A 368 12.33 -9.85 -3.52
CA CYS A 368 11.51 -8.89 -4.23
C CYS A 368 10.84 -7.96 -3.22
N GLY A 369 11.38 -6.75 -3.06
CA GLY A 369 10.95 -5.80 -2.04
C GLY A 369 10.99 -6.40 -0.62
N LYS A 370 9.81 -6.62 -0.03
CA LYS A 370 9.62 -7.22 1.31
C LYS A 370 9.38 -8.73 1.29
N SER A 371 9.32 -9.34 0.12
CA SER A 371 9.08 -10.77 -0.07
C SER A 371 10.37 -11.47 -0.49
N TYR A 372 10.49 -12.75 -0.15
CA TYR A 372 11.61 -13.58 -0.56
C TYR A 372 11.18 -15.04 -0.78
N GLY A 373 11.98 -15.80 -1.51
CA GLY A 373 11.70 -17.21 -1.70
C GLY A 373 12.53 -17.85 -2.80
N TYR A 374 12.26 -19.13 -3.03
CA TYR A 374 12.80 -19.86 -4.17
C TYR A 374 11.77 -19.90 -5.28
N ILE A 375 12.20 -19.67 -6.52
CA ILE A 375 11.34 -19.81 -7.69
C ILE A 375 10.98 -21.29 -7.87
N ARG A 376 9.70 -21.63 -7.68
CA ARG A 376 9.20 -23.01 -7.81
C ARG A 376 8.76 -23.36 -9.22
N ALA A 377 8.10 -22.41 -9.87
CA ALA A 377 7.64 -22.52 -11.24
C ALA A 377 7.59 -21.13 -11.88
N MET A 378 7.81 -21.09 -13.19
CA MET A 378 7.73 -19.91 -14.02
C MET A 378 6.81 -20.18 -15.21
N TYR A 379 6.02 -19.17 -15.59
CA TYR A 379 5.11 -19.21 -16.73
C TYR A 379 5.30 -17.95 -17.58
N ASP A 380 5.18 -18.09 -18.90
CA ASP A 380 5.19 -16.96 -19.82
C ASP A 380 3.84 -16.21 -19.85
N ASP A 381 3.70 -15.24 -20.75
CA ASP A 381 2.48 -14.45 -20.94
C ASP A 381 1.30 -15.23 -21.55
N LEU A 382 1.55 -16.44 -22.04
CA LEU A 382 0.54 -17.39 -22.54
C LEU A 382 0.24 -18.50 -21.51
N ASP A 383 0.70 -18.33 -20.26
CA ASP A 383 0.60 -19.30 -19.17
C ASP A 383 1.25 -20.67 -19.45
N GLN A 384 2.20 -20.72 -20.39
CA GLN A 384 3.01 -21.90 -20.65
C GLN A 384 4.21 -21.93 -19.71
N GLN A 385 4.53 -23.12 -19.19
CA GLN A 385 5.63 -23.26 -18.24
C GLN A 385 6.98 -23.11 -18.95
N ILE A 386 7.87 -22.30 -18.37
CA ILE A 386 9.23 -22.06 -18.88
C ILE A 386 10.28 -22.35 -17.81
N GLU A 387 11.49 -22.73 -18.22
CA GLU A 387 12.60 -23.06 -17.29
C GLU A 387 13.58 -21.89 -17.09
N GLU A 388 13.74 -21.05 -18.10
CA GLU A 388 14.63 -19.90 -18.10
C GLU A 388 13.91 -18.67 -18.69
N ALA A 389 14.14 -17.50 -18.10
CA ALA A 389 13.63 -16.22 -18.56
C ALA A 389 14.81 -15.24 -18.79
N PRO A 390 15.23 -15.01 -20.05
CA PRO A 390 16.31 -14.07 -20.37
C PRO A 390 15.86 -12.59 -20.24
N PRO A 391 16.78 -11.62 -20.38
CA PRO A 391 16.45 -10.19 -20.31
C PRO A 391 15.29 -9.79 -21.23
N SER A 392 14.50 -8.82 -20.77
CA SER A 392 13.25 -8.30 -21.36
C SER A 392 12.11 -9.31 -21.43
N THR A 393 12.18 -10.47 -20.78
CA THR A 393 11.09 -11.46 -20.79
C THR A 393 10.10 -11.19 -19.65
N PRO A 394 8.80 -11.05 -19.92
CA PRO A 394 7.77 -11.04 -18.89
C PRO A 394 7.53 -12.47 -18.38
N VAL A 395 7.50 -12.67 -17.06
CA VAL A 395 7.38 -14.00 -16.45
C VAL A 395 6.52 -13.95 -15.20
N LYS A 396 5.57 -14.88 -15.08
CA LYS A 396 4.82 -15.13 -13.85
C LYS A 396 5.55 -16.16 -13.02
N VAL A 397 5.92 -15.79 -11.80
CA VAL A 397 6.67 -16.67 -10.89
C VAL A 397 5.86 -17.06 -9.67
N THR A 398 6.18 -18.21 -9.11
CA THR A 398 5.60 -18.72 -7.85
C THR A 398 6.69 -19.13 -6.88
N GLY A 399 6.37 -19.14 -5.58
CA GLY A 399 7.26 -19.65 -4.53
C GLY A 399 7.80 -18.61 -3.54
N LEU A 400 7.41 -17.35 -3.70
CA LEU A 400 7.62 -16.29 -2.71
C LEU A 400 6.77 -16.54 -1.45
N ASP A 401 7.27 -16.09 -0.30
CA ASP A 401 6.59 -16.24 0.99
C ASP A 401 5.34 -15.36 1.12
N THR A 402 5.41 -14.13 0.63
CA THR A 402 4.29 -13.19 0.55
C THR A 402 4.13 -12.63 -0.86
N VAL A 403 2.99 -11.96 -1.10
CA VAL A 403 2.75 -11.24 -2.36
C VAL A 403 3.63 -9.98 -2.35
N PRO A 404 4.56 -9.82 -3.31
CA PRO A 404 5.39 -8.63 -3.40
C PRO A 404 4.55 -7.39 -3.74
N GLY A 405 5.07 -6.22 -3.42
CA GLY A 405 4.48 -4.97 -3.84
C GLY A 405 4.62 -4.80 -5.35
N ALA A 406 3.62 -4.17 -5.97
CA ALA A 406 3.80 -3.68 -7.32
C ALA A 406 4.99 -2.72 -7.34
N GLY A 407 5.82 -2.78 -8.38
CA GLY A 407 7.03 -1.97 -8.60
C GLY A 407 8.24 -2.36 -7.76
N ASP A 408 8.14 -3.37 -6.90
CA ASP A 408 9.27 -3.83 -6.12
C ASP A 408 10.36 -4.38 -7.06
N HIS A 409 11.60 -3.93 -6.88
CA HIS A 409 12.74 -4.52 -7.57
C HIS A 409 12.99 -5.92 -7.02
N PHE A 410 13.27 -6.86 -7.93
CA PHE A 410 13.72 -8.19 -7.58
C PHE A 410 15.18 -8.41 -7.97
N VAL A 411 15.87 -9.18 -7.13
CA VAL A 411 17.26 -9.55 -7.34
C VAL A 411 17.45 -11.02 -6.96
N VAL A 412 18.09 -11.78 -7.84
CA VAL A 412 18.57 -13.13 -7.54
C VAL A 412 19.79 -13.03 -6.65
N VAL A 413 19.74 -13.72 -5.52
CA VAL A 413 20.83 -13.80 -4.55
C VAL A 413 21.39 -15.22 -4.49
N ALA A 414 22.65 -15.35 -4.08
CA ALA A 414 23.27 -16.66 -3.92
C ALA A 414 22.75 -17.43 -2.69
N ASP A 415 22.36 -16.71 -1.64
CA ASP A 415 21.94 -17.29 -0.35
C ASP A 415 20.58 -16.75 0.09
N ILE A 416 19.64 -17.66 0.35
CA ILE A 416 18.28 -17.32 0.79
C ILE A 416 18.26 -16.70 2.19
N ASP A 417 19.22 -17.03 3.05
CA ASP A 417 19.26 -16.49 4.41
C ASP A 417 19.57 -14.98 4.39
N GLN A 418 20.35 -14.51 3.41
CA GLN A 418 20.58 -13.09 3.16
C GLN A 418 19.30 -12.39 2.68
N ALA A 419 18.58 -13.00 1.73
CA ALA A 419 17.29 -12.48 1.28
C ALA A 419 16.26 -12.38 2.41
N ARG A 420 16.20 -13.41 3.29
CA ARG A 420 15.34 -13.41 4.46
C ARG A 420 15.68 -12.28 5.42
N ALA A 421 16.96 -12.13 5.78
CA ALA A 421 17.40 -11.10 6.73
C ALA A 421 17.02 -9.71 6.24
N LEU A 422 17.25 -9.43 4.95
CA LEU A 422 16.92 -8.15 4.34
C LEU A 422 15.41 -7.89 4.22
N ALA A 423 14.64 -8.91 3.84
CA ALA A 423 13.19 -8.80 3.76
C ALA A 423 12.59 -8.48 5.14
N GLU A 424 13.05 -9.12 6.21
CA GLU A 424 12.60 -8.84 7.57
C GLU A 424 13.01 -7.44 8.05
N GLU A 425 14.22 -6.99 7.73
CA GLU A 425 14.67 -5.62 7.99
C GLU A 425 13.73 -4.59 7.33
N ARG A 426 13.45 -4.73 6.03
CA ARG A 426 12.51 -3.87 5.28
C ARG A 426 11.08 -3.93 5.83
N ARG A 427 10.64 -5.07 6.36
CA ARG A 427 9.32 -5.20 7.01
C ARG A 427 9.27 -4.48 8.35
N HIS A 428 10.35 -4.53 9.12
CA HIS A 428 10.46 -3.83 10.38
C HIS A 428 10.47 -2.31 10.19
N GLU A 429 11.26 -1.80 9.23
CA GLU A 429 11.28 -0.38 8.87
C GLU A 429 9.91 0.09 8.39
N GLY A 430 9.28 -0.64 7.46
CA GLY A 430 7.96 -0.29 6.96
C GLY A 430 6.87 -0.24 8.05
N ARG A 431 6.94 -1.12 9.06
CA ARG A 431 6.05 -1.06 10.22
C ARG A 431 6.33 0.15 11.10
N ALA A 432 7.61 0.49 11.33
CA ALA A 432 7.99 1.66 12.11
C ALA A 432 7.51 2.96 11.44
N ASP A 433 7.68 3.08 10.12
CA ASP A 433 7.18 4.23 9.35
C ASP A 433 5.66 4.34 9.38
N THR A 434 4.96 3.22 9.23
CA THR A 434 3.51 3.19 9.32
C THR A 434 3.05 3.62 10.71
N LEU A 435 3.67 3.06 11.76
CA LEU A 435 3.39 3.47 13.15
C LEU A 435 3.74 4.94 13.39
N ALA A 436 4.80 5.48 12.80
CA ALA A 436 5.14 6.90 12.91
C ALA A 436 4.12 7.80 12.20
N ARG A 437 3.63 7.40 11.02
CA ARG A 437 2.57 8.12 10.27
C ARG A 437 1.21 8.06 10.96
N TYR A 438 0.84 6.92 11.56
CA TYR A 438 -0.38 6.77 12.35
C TYR A 438 -0.24 7.34 13.77
N SER A 439 0.97 7.45 14.28
CA SER A 439 1.31 8.26 15.46
C SER A 439 1.42 9.73 15.06
N GLY A 440 0.36 10.28 14.45
CA GLY A 440 0.01 11.66 14.76
C GLY A 440 0.01 11.71 16.29
N GLY A 441 0.92 12.49 16.87
CA GLY A 441 1.35 12.39 18.27
C GLY A 441 0.20 12.20 19.27
N PRO A 442 0.47 11.70 20.48
CA PRO A 442 -0.57 11.34 21.44
C PRO A 442 -1.66 12.42 21.49
N ARG A 443 -2.86 12.08 20.99
CA ARG A 443 -3.99 13.02 20.94
C ARG A 443 -4.17 13.56 22.35
N THR A 444 -4.06 14.87 22.50
CA THR A 444 -4.22 15.47 23.81
C THR A 444 -5.67 15.31 24.24
N LEU A 445 -5.92 15.33 25.55
CA LEU A 445 -7.29 15.38 26.06
C LEU A 445 -8.05 16.58 25.47
N GLU A 446 -7.36 17.68 25.17
CA GLU A 446 -7.91 18.85 24.47
C GLU A 446 -8.35 18.54 23.03
N ASP A 447 -7.59 17.75 22.26
CA ASP A 447 -7.99 17.35 20.90
C ASP A 447 -9.21 16.41 20.92
N ILE A 448 -9.28 15.52 21.91
CA ILE A 448 -10.42 14.61 22.11
C ILE A 448 -11.67 15.40 22.55
N LEU A 449 -11.49 16.41 23.41
CA LEU A 449 -12.58 17.29 23.84
C LEU A 449 -12.99 18.30 22.76
N GLY A 450 -12.06 18.77 21.92
CA GLY A 450 -12.31 19.67 20.80
C GLY A 450 -13.11 18.99 19.68
N SER A 451 -12.71 17.79 19.30
CA SER A 451 -13.43 16.94 18.33
C SER A 451 -14.80 16.44 18.83
N ALA A 452 -15.06 16.51 20.14
CA ALA A 452 -16.38 16.27 20.72
C ALA A 452 -17.28 17.54 20.74
N ARG A 453 -16.69 18.75 20.59
CA ARG A 453 -17.41 20.04 20.58
C ARG A 453 -17.82 20.47 19.18
N GLU A 454 -16.96 20.25 18.19
CA GLU A 454 -17.35 20.24 16.79
C GLU A 454 -18.22 18.99 16.59
N GLY A 455 -19.40 19.11 15.98
CA GLY A 455 -20.36 18.00 15.91
C GLY A 455 -19.68 16.69 15.51
N ALA A 456 -20.01 15.59 16.21
CA ALA A 456 -19.33 14.31 16.04
C ALA A 456 -19.20 13.92 14.56
N ILE A 457 -17.97 13.97 14.05
CA ILE A 457 -17.63 13.51 12.70
C ILE A 457 -18.08 12.06 12.60
N GLN A 458 -18.93 11.76 11.63
CA GLN A 458 -19.40 10.39 11.42
C GLN A 458 -18.38 9.65 10.57
N ASP A 459 -17.78 8.62 11.16
CA ASP A 459 -16.87 7.73 10.45
C ASP A 459 -17.68 6.66 9.71
N LEU A 460 -17.35 6.43 8.43
CA LEU A 460 -17.75 5.26 7.67
C LEU A 460 -16.60 4.23 7.71
N PRO A 461 -16.64 3.25 8.63
CA PRO A 461 -15.60 2.22 8.72
C PRO A 461 -15.68 1.23 7.56
N LEU A 462 -14.57 1.02 6.87
CA LEU A 462 -14.46 0.11 5.74
C LEU A 462 -13.35 -0.92 5.95
N ILE A 463 -13.58 -2.14 5.48
CA ILE A 463 -12.55 -3.16 5.27
C ILE A 463 -12.45 -3.41 3.77
N ILE A 464 -11.25 -3.34 3.21
CA ILE A 464 -11.03 -3.46 1.75
C ILE A 464 -10.25 -4.74 1.47
N LYS A 465 -10.81 -5.61 0.62
CA LYS A 465 -10.15 -6.80 0.11
C LYS A 465 -10.09 -6.71 -1.41
N ALA A 466 -8.89 -6.84 -1.96
CA ALA A 466 -8.70 -6.86 -3.41
C ALA A 466 -7.80 -8.02 -3.83
N ASP A 467 -7.76 -8.27 -5.12
CA ASP A 467 -6.97 -9.32 -5.75
C ASP A 467 -5.48 -8.96 -5.90
N THR A 468 -5.17 -7.67 -6.15
CA THR A 468 -3.78 -7.18 -6.27
C THR A 468 -3.48 -6.00 -5.32
N PRO A 469 -2.20 -5.79 -4.92
CA PRO A 469 -1.79 -4.58 -4.21
C PRO A 469 -2.08 -3.30 -5.00
N GLY A 470 -1.97 -3.34 -6.33
CA GLY A 470 -2.20 -2.18 -7.19
C GLY A 470 -3.65 -1.71 -7.15
N SER A 471 -4.62 -2.63 -7.10
CA SER A 471 -6.03 -2.29 -6.94
C SER A 471 -6.33 -1.68 -5.56
N LEU A 472 -5.69 -2.16 -4.48
CA LEU A 472 -5.81 -1.55 -3.16
C LEU A 472 -5.27 -0.10 -3.14
N GLU A 473 -4.11 0.12 -3.76
CA GLU A 473 -3.50 1.44 -3.88
C GLU A 473 -4.41 2.42 -4.63
N ALA A 474 -4.97 1.98 -5.76
CA ALA A 474 -5.90 2.78 -6.55
C ALA A 474 -7.16 3.16 -5.76
N ILE A 475 -7.80 2.17 -5.11
CA ILE A 475 -9.00 2.41 -4.28
C ILE A 475 -8.67 3.37 -3.13
N ARG A 476 -7.53 3.18 -2.44
CA ARG A 476 -7.12 4.06 -1.35
C ARG A 476 -6.90 5.50 -1.81
N SER A 477 -6.24 5.68 -2.96
CA SER A 477 -5.97 7.00 -3.54
C SER A 477 -7.28 7.73 -3.86
N GLU A 478 -8.26 7.05 -4.45
CA GLU A 478 -9.58 7.62 -4.72
C GLU A 478 -10.37 7.93 -3.44
N ILE A 479 -10.35 7.04 -2.45
CA ILE A 479 -10.97 7.28 -1.14
C ILE A 479 -10.35 8.50 -0.46
N GLY A 480 -9.03 8.68 -0.58
CA GLY A 480 -8.30 9.80 0.01
C GLY A 480 -8.69 11.17 -0.55
N LYS A 481 -9.34 11.23 -1.71
CA LYS A 481 -9.84 12.50 -2.30
C LYS A 481 -11.12 13.00 -1.62
N PHE A 482 -11.82 12.15 -0.87
CA PHE A 482 -13.02 12.53 -0.15
C PHE A 482 -12.67 13.15 1.21
N GLU A 483 -12.58 14.48 1.24
CA GLU A 483 -12.47 15.25 2.49
C GLU A 483 -13.78 16.02 2.75
N HIS A 484 -14.41 15.76 3.89
CA HIS A 484 -15.61 16.48 4.32
C HIS A 484 -15.57 16.74 5.84
N PRO A 485 -16.04 17.92 6.32
CA PRO A 485 -16.00 18.25 7.75
C PRO A 485 -16.93 17.41 8.63
N GLU A 486 -18.04 16.89 8.09
CA GLU A 486 -19.05 16.15 8.88
C GLU A 486 -18.95 14.62 8.77
N VAL A 487 -18.33 14.09 7.71
CA VAL A 487 -18.26 12.66 7.43
C VAL A 487 -16.86 12.29 6.96
N ARG A 488 -16.36 11.12 7.35
CA ARG A 488 -15.02 10.65 6.98
C ARG A 488 -15.03 9.16 6.69
N VAL A 489 -14.31 8.74 5.66
CA VAL A 489 -14.05 7.32 5.41
C VAL A 489 -12.89 6.86 6.29
N LYS A 490 -13.06 5.73 6.99
CA LYS A 490 -12.02 5.15 7.84
C LYS A 490 -11.73 3.71 7.42
N ILE A 491 -10.60 3.50 6.76
CA ILE A 491 -10.13 2.15 6.41
C ILE A 491 -9.58 1.50 7.68
N LEU A 492 -10.25 0.46 8.17
CA LEU A 492 -9.84 -0.28 9.37
C LEU A 492 -8.82 -1.36 9.06
N HIS A 493 -9.01 -2.04 7.92
CA HIS A 493 -8.15 -3.11 7.47
C HIS A 493 -8.18 -3.19 5.94
N GLU A 494 -7.05 -3.57 5.38
CA GLU A 494 -6.89 -3.81 3.96
C GLU A 494 -6.06 -5.08 3.75
N GLY A 495 -6.37 -5.85 2.71
CA GLY A 495 -5.64 -7.07 2.45
C GLY A 495 -5.84 -7.62 1.05
N ILE A 496 -4.92 -8.50 0.66
CA ILE A 496 -4.93 -9.16 -0.64
C ILE A 496 -5.54 -10.56 -0.49
N GLY A 497 -6.42 -10.92 -1.44
CA GLY A 497 -7.13 -12.19 -1.51
C GLY A 497 -8.56 -12.14 -0.99
N GLY A 498 -9.22 -13.30 -0.99
CA GLY A 498 -10.61 -13.46 -0.58
C GLY A 498 -10.92 -12.99 0.84
N VAL A 499 -12.22 -12.73 1.09
CA VAL A 499 -12.72 -12.36 2.41
C VAL A 499 -12.80 -13.61 3.29
N ASN A 500 -12.17 -13.55 4.48
CA ASN A 500 -12.11 -14.64 5.44
C ASN A 500 -12.95 -14.35 6.71
N GLU A 501 -13.07 -15.32 7.61
CA GLU A 501 -13.84 -15.19 8.87
C GLU A 501 -13.31 -14.06 9.77
N SER A 502 -12.00 -13.86 9.84
CA SER A 502 -11.38 -12.82 10.67
C SER A 502 -11.79 -11.41 10.21
N ASP A 503 -11.94 -11.21 8.89
CA ASP A 503 -12.41 -9.95 8.33
C ASP A 503 -13.86 -9.67 8.75
N VAL A 504 -14.70 -10.70 8.75
CA VAL A 504 -16.12 -10.60 9.17
C VAL A 504 -16.24 -10.32 10.66
N TYR A 505 -15.42 -10.95 11.52
CA TYR A 505 -15.41 -10.63 12.95
C TYR A 505 -14.96 -9.19 13.21
N LEU A 506 -13.95 -8.69 12.50
CA LEU A 506 -13.51 -7.30 12.62
C LEU A 506 -14.60 -6.32 12.18
N ALA A 507 -15.31 -6.67 11.10
CA ALA A 507 -16.44 -5.90 10.60
C ALA A 507 -17.60 -5.84 11.60
N SER A 508 -18.03 -6.99 12.14
CA SER A 508 -19.09 -7.07 13.16
C SER A 508 -18.73 -6.24 14.40
N ALA A 509 -17.50 -6.36 14.90
CA ALA A 509 -17.04 -5.63 16.08
C ALA A 509 -16.97 -4.10 15.88
N SER A 510 -16.79 -3.63 14.64
CA SER A 510 -16.58 -2.21 14.31
C SER A 510 -17.70 -1.59 13.49
N ASN A 511 -18.79 -2.35 13.23
CA ASN A 511 -19.87 -1.99 12.32
C ASN A 511 -19.37 -1.53 10.93
N ALA A 512 -18.39 -2.25 10.38
CA ALA A 512 -17.73 -1.91 9.12
C ALA A 512 -18.35 -2.65 7.92
N ILE A 513 -18.32 -1.99 6.76
CA ILE A 513 -18.71 -2.60 5.48
C ILE A 513 -17.48 -3.23 4.84
N ILE A 514 -17.63 -4.45 4.30
CA ILE A 514 -16.55 -5.14 3.59
C ILE A 514 -16.71 -4.90 2.08
N ILE A 515 -15.69 -4.29 1.48
CA ILE A 515 -15.57 -4.09 0.03
C ILE A 515 -14.66 -5.20 -0.52
N ALA A 516 -15.22 -6.05 -1.39
CA ALA A 516 -14.52 -7.13 -2.08
C ALA A 516 -14.35 -6.78 -3.56
N PHE A 517 -13.15 -6.34 -3.95
CA PHE A 517 -12.81 -5.95 -5.31
C PHE A 517 -12.15 -7.10 -6.06
N HIS A 518 -12.78 -7.61 -7.12
CA HIS A 518 -12.34 -8.81 -7.89
C HIS A 518 -12.13 -10.10 -7.08
N VAL A 519 -12.43 -10.09 -5.79
CA VAL A 519 -12.32 -11.25 -4.89
C VAL A 519 -13.68 -11.73 -4.42
N VAL A 520 -13.70 -12.97 -3.94
CA VAL A 520 -14.91 -13.63 -3.42
C VAL A 520 -14.72 -13.94 -1.93
N ALA A 521 -15.80 -13.87 -1.17
CA ALA A 521 -15.81 -14.35 0.20
C ALA A 521 -15.87 -15.88 0.25
N GLU A 522 -15.03 -16.49 1.09
CA GLU A 522 -15.06 -17.92 1.37
C GLU A 522 -16.44 -18.34 1.91
N ASP A 523 -16.85 -19.58 1.66
CA ASP A 523 -18.19 -20.06 2.05
C ASP A 523 -18.45 -19.90 3.56
N ARG A 524 -17.43 -20.12 4.39
CA ARG A 524 -17.55 -19.92 5.85
C ARG A 524 -17.71 -18.45 6.23
N ALA A 525 -16.93 -17.56 5.59
CA ALA A 525 -17.02 -16.12 5.81
C ALA A 525 -18.40 -15.58 5.38
N ARG A 526 -18.95 -16.04 4.26
CA ARG A 526 -20.28 -15.65 3.79
C ARG A 526 -21.39 -16.09 4.74
N ASN A 527 -21.31 -17.31 5.25
CA ASN A 527 -22.27 -17.83 6.24
C ASN A 527 -22.19 -17.03 7.54
N LEU A 528 -20.98 -16.73 8.01
CA LEU A 528 -20.76 -15.92 9.20
C LEU A 528 -21.29 -14.49 9.02
N ALA A 529 -21.05 -13.87 7.86
CA ALA A 529 -21.54 -12.53 7.56
C ALA A 529 -23.07 -12.45 7.58
N THR A 530 -23.75 -13.50 7.11
CA THR A 530 -25.22 -13.60 7.18
C THR A 530 -25.73 -13.75 8.63
N GLN A 531 -24.96 -14.42 9.50
CA GLN A 531 -25.31 -14.59 10.91
C GLN A 531 -25.08 -13.32 11.74
N GLU A 532 -24.00 -12.60 11.44
CA GLU A 532 -23.56 -11.39 12.13
C GLU A 532 -24.12 -10.10 11.51
N ASP A 533 -24.98 -10.21 10.48
CA ASP A 533 -25.55 -9.09 9.71
C ASP A 533 -24.50 -8.12 9.15
N VAL A 534 -23.37 -8.67 8.69
CA VAL A 534 -22.26 -7.92 8.08
C VAL A 534 -22.46 -7.85 6.57
N GLU A 535 -22.43 -6.62 6.04
CA GLU A 535 -22.55 -6.38 4.61
C GLU A 535 -21.23 -6.62 3.87
N ILE A 536 -21.25 -7.55 2.91
CA ILE A 536 -20.14 -7.79 1.97
C ILE A 536 -20.59 -7.35 0.59
N ARG A 537 -19.98 -6.28 0.05
CA ARG A 537 -20.24 -5.78 -1.30
C ARG A 537 -19.13 -6.19 -2.25
N ARG A 538 -19.49 -6.86 -3.34
CA ARG A 538 -18.56 -7.28 -4.37
C ARG A 538 -18.60 -6.31 -5.54
N TYR A 539 -17.42 -5.92 -6.00
CA TYR A 539 -17.25 -5.04 -7.15
C TYR A 539 -16.23 -5.59 -8.12
N SER A 540 -16.39 -5.20 -9.38
CA SER A 540 -15.44 -5.48 -10.45
C SER A 540 -15.03 -4.22 -11.21
N ILE A 541 -15.57 -3.05 -10.84
CA ILE A 541 -15.26 -1.76 -11.45
C ILE A 541 -15.05 -0.74 -10.33
N ILE A 542 -13.91 -0.04 -10.37
CA ILE A 542 -13.51 0.87 -9.29
C ILE A 542 -14.51 2.02 -9.08
N TYR A 543 -15.11 2.54 -10.16
CA TYR A 543 -16.11 3.61 -10.07
C TYR A 543 -17.35 3.21 -9.26
N GLU A 544 -17.80 1.95 -9.39
CA GLU A 544 -18.96 1.47 -8.62
C GLU A 544 -18.65 1.48 -7.12
N VAL A 545 -17.42 1.14 -6.73
CA VAL A 545 -16.96 1.24 -5.34
C VAL A 545 -17.03 2.69 -4.87
N ILE A 546 -16.47 3.61 -5.65
CA ILE A 546 -16.38 5.02 -5.29
C ILE A 546 -17.76 5.68 -5.23
N ASP A 547 -18.65 5.36 -6.17
CA ASP A 547 -20.01 5.88 -6.21
C ASP A 547 -20.84 5.34 -5.03
N ASP A 548 -20.71 4.06 -4.69
CA ASP A 548 -21.39 3.49 -3.51
C ASP A 548 -20.85 4.06 -2.19
N ILE A 549 -19.54 4.30 -2.08
CA ILE A 549 -18.95 5.00 -0.93
C ILE A 549 -19.51 6.42 -0.85
N ARG A 550 -19.58 7.15 -1.99
CA ARG A 550 -20.17 8.50 -2.06
C ARG A 550 -21.63 8.48 -1.58
N ASN A 551 -22.44 7.57 -2.11
CA ASN A 551 -23.85 7.42 -1.72
C ASN A 551 -24.01 7.08 -0.23
N SER A 552 -23.12 6.25 0.31
CA SER A 552 -23.12 5.88 1.73
C SER A 552 -22.75 7.07 2.63
N LEU A 553 -21.76 7.87 2.22
CA LEU A 553 -21.38 9.10 2.92
C LEU A 553 -22.51 10.14 2.89
N GLU A 554 -23.19 10.30 1.75
CA GLU A 554 -24.37 11.17 1.64
C GLU A 554 -25.52 10.70 2.53
N GLY A 555 -25.71 9.38 2.67
CA GLY A 555 -26.68 8.81 3.60
C GLY A 555 -26.38 9.11 5.07
N LEU A 556 -25.11 9.36 5.43
CA LEU A 556 -24.69 9.74 6.78
C LEU A 556 -24.84 11.26 7.05
N LEU A 557 -24.98 12.08 6.01
CA LEU A 557 -25.15 13.52 6.16
C LEU A 557 -26.51 13.82 6.83
N ARG A 558 -26.48 14.76 7.78
CA ARG A 558 -27.71 15.25 8.39
C ARG A 558 -28.52 16.04 7.35
N PRO A 559 -29.83 15.78 7.20
CA PRO A 559 -30.65 16.50 6.24
C PRO A 559 -30.70 17.99 6.57
N GLU A 560 -30.73 18.83 5.53
CA GLU A 560 -30.89 20.27 5.69
C GLU A 560 -32.36 20.61 5.90
N LEU A 561 -32.65 21.43 6.91
CA LEU A 561 -33.99 21.91 7.21
C LEU A 561 -34.24 23.21 6.44
N VAL A 562 -34.90 23.11 5.28
CA VAL A 562 -35.24 24.26 4.44
C VAL A 562 -36.63 24.76 4.81
N GLN A 563 -36.75 26.06 5.05
CA GLN A 563 -38.05 26.72 5.23
C GLN A 563 -38.63 27.07 3.86
N GLU A 564 -39.67 26.35 3.46
CA GLU A 564 -40.44 26.66 2.25
C GLU A 564 -41.66 27.50 2.61
N GLN A 565 -41.79 28.67 2.00
CA GLN A 565 -42.93 29.56 2.24
C GLN A 565 -44.17 29.02 1.53
N THR A 566 -45.24 28.74 2.28
CA THR A 566 -46.47 28.14 1.74
C THR A 566 -47.53 29.20 1.41
N GLY A 567 -47.59 30.31 2.15
CA GLY A 567 -48.49 31.41 1.85
C GLY A 567 -48.42 32.55 2.86
N ARG A 568 -49.03 33.70 2.55
CA ARG A 568 -49.15 34.83 3.48
C ARG A 568 -50.60 35.22 3.68
N ALA A 569 -50.95 35.61 4.90
CA ALA A 569 -52.25 36.14 5.24
C ALA A 569 -52.16 37.42 6.07
N LEU A 570 -53.07 38.36 5.81
CA LEU A 570 -53.19 39.60 6.55
C LEU A 570 -54.26 39.47 7.62
N VAL A 571 -53.95 39.86 8.85
CA VAL A 571 -54.93 39.92 9.94
C VAL A 571 -55.82 41.14 9.76
N LEU A 572 -57.09 40.91 9.46
CA LEU A 572 -58.09 41.97 9.26
C LEU A 572 -58.78 42.33 10.56
N GLN A 573 -59.11 41.32 11.37
CA GLN A 573 -59.82 41.51 12.63
C GLN A 573 -59.35 40.48 13.64
N THR A 574 -59.45 40.80 14.94
CA THR A 574 -59.15 39.82 15.99
C THR A 574 -60.37 39.52 16.87
N PHE A 575 -60.59 38.24 17.17
CA PHE A 575 -61.69 37.76 17.99
C PHE A 575 -61.15 37.14 19.28
N SER A 576 -61.68 37.54 20.43
CA SER A 576 -61.27 36.97 21.72
C SER A 576 -62.30 35.95 22.19
N ILE A 577 -61.87 34.71 22.42
CA ILE A 577 -62.71 33.65 22.96
C ILE A 577 -62.12 33.19 24.29
N SER A 578 -62.91 33.29 25.36
CA SER A 578 -62.48 33.02 26.74
C SER A 578 -61.88 31.63 27.00
N ARG A 579 -62.18 30.63 26.14
CA ARG A 579 -61.60 29.27 26.24
C ARG A 579 -60.36 29.02 25.40
N PHE A 580 -60.14 29.77 24.31
CA PHE A 580 -59.15 29.43 23.28
C PHE A 580 -58.15 30.55 22.97
N GLY A 581 -58.28 31.72 23.60
CA GLY A 581 -57.39 32.85 23.38
C GLY A 581 -57.86 33.77 22.25
N LYS A 582 -56.90 34.45 21.61
CA LYS A 582 -57.18 35.43 20.53
C LYS A 582 -57.05 34.75 19.16
N ILE A 583 -58.15 34.71 18.41
CA ILE A 583 -58.23 34.19 17.05
C ILE A 583 -58.02 35.34 16.07
N ALA A 584 -57.13 35.15 15.12
CA ALA A 584 -56.90 36.09 14.03
C ALA A 584 -57.88 35.79 12.88
N GLY A 585 -58.77 36.73 12.57
CA GLY A 585 -59.55 36.73 11.34
C GLY A 585 -58.69 37.27 10.21
N CYS A 586 -58.27 36.39 9.31
CA CYS A 586 -57.27 36.64 8.30
C CYS A 586 -57.83 36.48 6.89
N ARG A 587 -57.23 37.19 5.93
CA ARG A 587 -57.41 36.94 4.50
C ARG A 587 -56.08 36.49 3.89
N VAL A 588 -56.09 35.36 3.19
CA VAL A 588 -54.91 34.85 2.50
C VAL A 588 -54.62 35.74 1.29
N LEU A 589 -53.46 36.40 1.29
CA LEU A 589 -53.02 37.30 0.24
C LEU A 589 -52.40 36.55 -0.94
N ASN A 590 -51.59 35.53 -0.66
CA ASN A 590 -50.95 34.70 -1.66
C ASN A 590 -50.65 33.30 -1.13
N GLY A 591 -50.65 32.31 -2.02
CA GLY A 591 -50.33 30.92 -1.68
C GLY A 591 -51.44 30.21 -0.88
N THR A 592 -51.05 29.22 -0.08
CA THR A 592 -51.96 28.38 0.69
C THR A 592 -51.46 28.19 2.11
N ILE A 593 -52.34 28.38 3.10
CA ILE A 593 -52.01 28.13 4.51
C ILE A 593 -52.55 26.77 4.91
N ASN A 594 -51.67 25.84 5.30
CA ASN A 594 -52.08 24.56 5.88
C ASN A 594 -52.11 24.62 7.39
N ARG A 595 -52.96 23.81 8.01
CA ARG A 595 -53.06 23.70 9.48
C ARG A 595 -51.75 23.25 10.15
N ASN A 596 -50.93 22.46 9.46
CA ASN A 596 -49.68 21.92 10.00
C ASN A 596 -48.47 22.82 9.75
N ASP A 597 -48.65 23.95 9.06
CA ASP A 597 -47.56 24.89 8.79
C ASP A 597 -47.24 25.71 10.06
N ARG A 598 -46.01 26.24 10.10
CA ARG A 598 -45.60 27.26 11.09
C ARG A 598 -45.78 28.64 10.48
N VAL A 599 -45.91 29.66 11.32
CA VAL A 599 -46.17 31.02 10.88
C VAL A 599 -45.19 31.99 11.52
N HIS A 600 -44.52 32.79 10.70
CA HIS A 600 -43.83 34.00 11.13
C HIS A 600 -44.85 35.12 11.32
N LEU A 601 -44.94 35.67 12.53
CA LEU A 601 -45.75 36.84 12.81
C LEU A 601 -44.92 38.10 12.53
N ILE A 602 -45.36 38.91 11.58
CA ILE A 602 -44.67 40.11 11.11
C ILE A 602 -45.51 41.34 11.48
N ARG A 603 -44.88 42.30 12.17
CA ARG A 603 -45.47 43.59 12.53
C ARG A 603 -44.49 44.69 12.18
N ASP A 604 -44.94 45.75 11.51
CA ASP A 604 -44.09 46.87 11.08
C ASP A 604 -42.84 46.41 10.29
N GLN A 605 -43.00 45.42 9.41
CA GLN A 605 -41.93 44.79 8.62
C GLN A 605 -40.84 44.06 9.43
N LYS A 606 -41.08 43.78 10.72
CA LYS A 606 -40.19 42.98 11.57
C LYS A 606 -40.84 41.66 11.95
N ILE A 607 -40.10 40.56 11.80
CA ILE A 607 -40.51 39.24 12.30
C ILE A 607 -40.40 39.28 13.83
N LEU A 608 -41.54 39.13 14.52
CA LEU A 608 -41.59 39.08 15.98
C LEU A 608 -41.11 37.72 16.48
N ASN A 609 -41.71 36.63 15.98
CA ASN A 609 -41.31 35.25 16.28
C ASN A 609 -42.06 34.27 15.35
N GLN A 610 -41.70 32.98 15.44
CA GLN A 610 -42.38 31.87 14.78
C GLN A 610 -43.32 31.12 15.76
N TYR A 611 -44.53 30.80 15.30
CA TYR A 611 -45.52 30.05 16.08
C TYR A 611 -46.18 28.94 15.26
N PRO A 612 -46.50 27.78 15.86
CA PRO A 612 -47.32 26.77 15.18
C PRO A 612 -48.80 27.17 15.18
N ILE A 613 -49.54 26.77 14.14
CA ILE A 613 -50.99 26.97 14.05
C ILE A 613 -51.69 25.91 14.91
N ALA A 614 -52.42 26.34 15.93
CA ALA A 614 -53.21 25.44 16.80
C ALA A 614 -54.52 25.01 16.12
N SER A 615 -55.17 25.94 15.42
CA SER A 615 -56.45 25.70 14.73
C SER A 615 -56.54 26.57 13.49
N LEU A 616 -57.06 25.98 12.41
CA LEU A 616 -57.39 26.66 11.17
C LEU A 616 -58.85 26.39 10.85
N LYS A 617 -59.67 27.45 10.85
CA LYS A 617 -61.11 27.34 10.63
C LYS A 617 -61.56 28.28 9.53
N ARG A 618 -62.57 27.87 8.78
CA ARG A 618 -63.30 28.76 7.88
C ARG A 618 -64.76 28.76 8.32
N GLU A 619 -65.29 29.93 8.63
CA GLU A 619 -66.62 30.10 9.20
C GLU A 619 -66.81 29.28 10.49
N LYS A 620 -67.46 28.11 10.42
CA LYS A 620 -67.66 27.20 11.56
C LYS A 620 -66.89 25.89 11.43
N ASP A 621 -66.29 25.62 10.29
CA ASP A 621 -65.70 24.32 9.96
C ASP A 621 -64.18 24.34 10.12
N ASP A 622 -63.64 23.25 10.68
CA ASP A 622 -62.20 22.99 10.73
C ASP A 622 -61.71 22.56 9.34
N VAL A 623 -60.77 23.32 8.78
CA VAL A 623 -60.26 23.10 7.41
C VAL A 623 -58.78 22.72 7.44
N LYS A 624 -58.37 21.90 6.47
CA LYS A 624 -56.97 21.46 6.34
C LYS A 624 -56.08 22.52 5.69
N GLU A 625 -56.59 23.18 4.65
CA GLU A 625 -55.91 24.21 3.88
C GLU A 625 -56.86 25.38 3.56
N VAL A 626 -56.31 26.58 3.42
CA VAL A 626 -57.04 27.76 2.94
C VAL A 626 -56.24 28.41 1.81
N ARG A 627 -56.91 28.67 0.69
CA ARG A 627 -56.28 29.18 -0.55
C ARG A 627 -56.35 30.70 -0.64
N GLU A 628 -55.53 31.25 -1.51
CA GLU A 628 -55.48 32.66 -1.86
C GLU A 628 -56.87 33.29 -2.09
N GLY A 629 -57.06 34.50 -1.58
CA GLY A 629 -58.30 35.28 -1.68
C GLY A 629 -59.39 34.86 -0.69
N MET A 630 -59.24 33.74 0.01
CA MET A 630 -60.23 33.28 1.00
C MET A 630 -59.94 33.85 2.40
N GLU A 631 -61.01 33.94 3.19
CA GLU A 631 -60.94 34.34 4.61
C GLU A 631 -60.92 33.11 5.52
N CYS A 632 -60.13 33.19 6.59
CA CYS A 632 -60.00 32.13 7.58
C CYS A 632 -59.73 32.68 8.98
N GLY A 633 -60.10 31.90 9.98
CA GLY A 633 -59.71 32.09 11.37
C GLY A 633 -58.47 31.25 11.68
N ILE A 634 -57.39 31.90 12.10
CA ILE A 634 -56.14 31.26 12.51
C ILE A 634 -55.95 31.47 14.01
N LEU A 635 -55.73 30.39 14.75
CA LEU A 635 -55.34 30.43 16.15
C LEU A 635 -53.87 29.99 16.28
N LEU A 636 -53.02 30.86 16.83
CA LEU A 636 -51.62 30.54 17.09
C LEU A 636 -51.45 29.83 18.44
N SER A 637 -50.59 28.83 18.49
CA SER A 637 -50.29 28.12 19.74
C SER A 637 -49.37 28.94 20.64
N GLY A 638 -49.81 29.23 21.86
CA GLY A 638 -48.99 29.88 22.89
C GLY A 638 -48.79 31.40 22.72
N PHE A 639 -49.46 32.04 21.76
CA PHE A 639 -49.35 33.49 21.54
C PHE A 639 -50.72 34.14 21.35
N ASN A 640 -50.99 35.20 22.12
CA ASN A 640 -52.30 35.87 22.17
C ASN A 640 -52.26 37.36 21.79
N ASP A 641 -51.09 38.00 21.63
CA ASP A 641 -51.00 39.43 21.25
C ASP A 641 -50.98 39.63 19.73
N ILE A 642 -51.99 39.11 19.04
CA ILE A 642 -52.18 39.34 17.60
C ILE A 642 -52.96 40.64 17.41
N LYS A 643 -52.53 41.53 16.51
CA LYS A 643 -53.17 42.82 16.23
C LYS A 643 -53.66 42.91 14.79
N GLU A 644 -54.63 43.78 14.55
CA GLU A 644 -55.10 44.10 13.21
C GLU A 644 -53.99 44.78 12.43
N GLY A 645 -53.79 44.36 11.18
CA GLY A 645 -52.67 44.80 10.34
C GLY A 645 -51.40 43.95 10.46
N ASP A 646 -51.34 42.97 11.38
CA ASP A 646 -50.24 42.00 11.41
C ASP A 646 -50.25 41.11 10.15
N LEU A 647 -49.07 40.73 9.67
CA LEU A 647 -48.89 39.80 8.55
C LEU A 647 -48.43 38.44 9.08
N LEU A 648 -49.13 37.39 8.65
CA LEU A 648 -48.83 35.99 8.97
C LEU A 648 -48.22 35.33 7.75
N GLU A 649 -46.94 34.99 7.82
CA GLU A 649 -46.23 34.29 6.76
C GLU A 649 -46.07 32.82 7.14
N ALA A 650 -46.85 31.95 6.49
CA ALA A 650 -46.82 30.52 6.71
C ALA A 650 -45.67 29.87 5.94
N PHE A 651 -45.00 28.93 6.61
CA PHE A 651 -43.91 28.16 6.05
C PHE A 651 -43.95 26.72 6.58
N ARG A 652 -43.41 25.81 5.78
CA ARG A 652 -43.17 24.42 6.13
C ARG A 652 -41.67 24.20 6.27
N ILE A 653 -41.29 23.35 7.22
CA ILE A 653 -39.93 22.86 7.33
C ILE A 653 -39.88 21.56 6.54
N ASN A 654 -39.14 21.55 5.44
CA ASN A 654 -38.88 20.34 4.66
C ASN A 654 -37.47 19.85 4.97
N GLU A 655 -37.33 18.54 5.17
CA GLU A 655 -36.02 17.87 5.25
C GLU A 655 -35.56 17.55 3.82
N VAL A 656 -34.48 18.22 3.39
CA VAL A 656 -33.86 17.96 2.09
C VAL A 656 -32.57 17.17 2.33
N LYS A 657 -32.42 16.03 1.64
CA LYS A 657 -31.19 15.26 1.67
C LYS A 657 -30.06 16.09 1.06
N ARG A 658 -28.93 16.17 1.76
CA ARG A 658 -27.74 16.87 1.29
C ARG A 658 -26.90 15.94 0.42
N THR A 659 -26.24 16.50 -0.58
CA THR A 659 -25.25 15.82 -1.40
C THR A 659 -23.85 16.38 -1.09
N LEU A 660 -22.81 15.60 -1.34
CA LEU A 660 -21.42 16.00 -1.03
C LEU A 660 -20.97 17.23 -1.85
N ASP A 661 -21.56 17.44 -3.03
CA ASP A 661 -21.25 18.58 -3.92
C ASP A 661 -21.83 19.91 -3.43
N SER A 662 -22.79 19.90 -2.51
CA SER A 662 -23.48 21.12 -2.04
C SER A 662 -22.61 22.02 -1.15
N THR A 663 -21.51 21.49 -0.61
CA THR A 663 -20.63 22.18 0.36
C THR A 663 -19.44 22.89 -0.30
N SER A 664 -19.27 22.81 -1.62
CA SER A 664 -18.16 23.41 -2.38
C SER A 664 -18.45 24.80 -2.96
N ARG A 665 -19.49 25.50 -2.46
CA ARG A 665 -19.83 26.87 -2.86
C ARG A 665 -19.62 27.90 -1.76
#